data_AF-A0A2D6E6T9-F1
#
_entry.id   AF-A0A2D6E6T9-F1
#
_cell.length_a   1.000
_cell.length_b   1.000
_cell.length_c   1.000
_cell.angle_alpha   90.00
_cell.angle_beta   90.00
_cell.angle_gamma   90.00
#
_symmetry.space_group_name_H-M   'P 1'
#
loop_
_entity.id
_entity.type
_entity.pdbx_description
1 polymer ?
#
loop_
_entity_poly.entity_id
_entity_poly.type
_entity_poly.pdbx_seq_one_letter_code
_entity_poly.pdbx_strand_id
1 'polypeptide(L)'
;MSKKKKILYHSNHSKILSGFGKNAKNILRYLCSTGKYEVVELANGLSWDHPKLEILPWKAYGGLPKDPKAIEKINKDPNAARSAGYGVYTVENAIKKEKPDIYLGVEDIWGLAQFCKSAWWNKINCMVWTTLDSLPLLPDSISCASKIKNYYVWSSFAEEALKKEGHEHVKTLHGSVDHKDFYKLSFEERTALRRHFNINKNDFIIGFVFRNQLRKSVPNLLEGYRLFLEKNPESNAKLILHSNWLEGWDIPRLIKEKNINPNNILCTYYCKNCKHYEIKPFTGNKKDCRFCGSKESQNLINIQSGPSEKQLNEIYNLMDVYCHPFTSGGQEIPLQEAKLTELITLTTDYSCGKDSCAPGSGGYALDWTEYREPGTQFIKASTDPKSIASQLKKVYKMDELKRSSLGKKARDFVIENYSINKIGSQLEEIFDNMPKTEWDFDFSPKLQNPEYEPPEIEKNEAWLIDIYKGILKTNLDESDDGHKHWMAAFEKGATRDSVISYFRSVATQGNKELQSSGDILFEDLLDGKACDRALFVLQGPEEDILLASSLFKSFKESHKDLDIYFGCDPKYHYILEANPYVHKALPFTSELENEFLMIGAGMEEKNRYFSYYCNLGILTQKHINYRGIDNLVFDLNHE
;
A
#
# COMPACT_ATOMS: atom_id res chain seq x y z
N MET A 1 16.50 16.74 -28.39
CA MET A 1 16.85 16.19 -27.06
C MET A 1 16.32 14.77 -26.98
N SER A 2 17.10 13.79 -26.51
CA SER A 2 16.58 12.43 -26.34
C SER A 2 15.43 12.43 -25.32
N LYS A 3 14.35 11.70 -25.59
CA LYS A 3 13.23 11.54 -24.65
C LYS A 3 13.75 10.99 -23.32
N LYS A 4 13.38 11.61 -22.18
CA LYS A 4 13.75 11.12 -20.84
C LYS A 4 13.13 9.75 -20.60
N LYS A 5 13.81 8.89 -19.83
CA LYS A 5 13.19 7.64 -19.37
C LYS A 5 12.05 7.97 -18.41
N LYS A 6 10.91 7.31 -18.59
CA LYS A 6 9.75 7.44 -17.72
C LYS A 6 9.73 6.34 -16.67
N ILE A 7 9.58 6.74 -15.40
CA ILE A 7 9.55 5.85 -14.24
C ILE A 7 8.16 5.92 -13.60
N LEU A 8 7.49 4.79 -13.49
CA LEU A 8 6.31 4.62 -12.64
C LEU A 8 6.77 4.09 -11.28
N TYR A 9 6.76 4.96 -10.27
CA TYR A 9 7.13 4.67 -8.90
C TYR A 9 5.88 4.28 -8.10
N HIS A 10 5.74 3.01 -7.77
CA HIS A 10 4.57 2.45 -7.08
C HIS A 10 4.89 2.13 -5.62
N SER A 11 4.27 2.85 -4.67
CA SER A 11 4.50 2.69 -3.23
C SER A 11 3.36 3.30 -2.41
N ASN A 12 3.45 3.21 -1.08
CA ASN A 12 2.73 4.09 -0.18
C ASN A 12 2.86 5.57 -0.59
N HIS A 13 1.77 6.31 -0.47
CA HIS A 13 1.73 7.74 -0.78
C HIS A 13 2.85 8.52 -0.07
N SER A 14 3.61 9.31 -0.84
CA SER A 14 4.81 10.04 -0.39
C SER A 14 4.61 11.01 0.78
N LYS A 15 3.38 11.42 1.11
CA LYS A 15 3.11 12.27 2.29
C LYS A 15 2.63 11.50 3.53
N ILE A 16 2.49 10.18 3.48
CA ILE A 16 2.11 9.39 4.66
C ILE A 16 3.32 9.24 5.60
N LEU A 17 3.09 9.32 6.91
CA LEU A 17 4.15 9.19 7.92
C LEU A 17 4.48 7.72 8.20
N SER A 18 4.85 6.98 7.16
CA SER A 18 5.32 5.58 7.22
C SER A 18 6.76 5.47 6.69
N GLY A 19 7.40 4.31 6.90
CA GLY A 19 8.76 4.06 6.38
C GLY A 19 8.82 4.13 4.85
N PHE A 20 7.89 3.45 4.16
CA PHE A 20 7.77 3.51 2.71
C PHE A 20 7.39 4.91 2.21
N GLY A 21 6.45 5.60 2.86
CA GLY A 21 6.07 6.97 2.50
C GLY A 21 7.25 7.94 2.60
N LYS A 22 8.04 7.84 3.67
CA LYS A 22 9.26 8.64 3.85
C LYS A 22 10.32 8.32 2.78
N ASN A 23 10.54 7.05 2.46
CA ASN A 23 11.44 6.66 1.38
C ASN A 23 10.94 7.20 0.02
N ALA A 24 9.65 7.05 -0.29
CA ALA A 24 9.03 7.57 -1.50
C ALA A 24 9.23 9.09 -1.62
N LYS A 25 8.95 9.86 -0.56
CA LYS A 25 9.21 11.31 -0.51
C LYS A 25 10.67 11.64 -0.88
N ASN A 26 11.62 10.95 -0.26
CA ASN A 26 13.04 11.22 -0.42
C ASN A 26 13.51 10.91 -1.85
N ILE A 27 13.15 9.74 -2.37
CA ILE A 27 13.57 9.28 -3.70
C ILE A 27 12.87 10.07 -4.81
N LEU A 28 11.56 10.31 -4.72
CA LEU A 28 10.84 11.10 -5.72
C LEU A 28 11.39 12.53 -5.81
N ARG A 29 11.67 13.18 -4.66
CA ARG A 29 12.33 14.49 -4.64
C ARG A 29 13.71 14.45 -5.29
N TYR A 30 14.50 13.43 -4.99
CA TYR A 30 15.82 13.26 -5.59
C TYR A 30 15.74 13.10 -7.11
N LEU A 31 14.98 12.12 -7.60
CA LEU A 31 14.84 11.82 -9.03
C LEU A 31 14.27 13.00 -9.83
N CYS A 32 13.30 13.73 -9.27
CA CYS A 32 12.78 14.93 -9.91
C CYS A 32 13.83 16.04 -9.98
N SER A 33 14.63 16.21 -8.92
CA SER A 33 15.67 17.24 -8.85
C SER A 33 16.82 17.03 -9.83
N THR A 34 17.09 15.79 -10.25
CA THR A 34 18.14 15.52 -11.26
C THR A 34 17.73 15.98 -12.65
N GLY A 35 16.41 16.10 -12.91
CA GLY A 35 15.88 16.41 -14.22
C GLY A 35 16.17 15.36 -15.29
N LYS A 36 16.73 14.20 -14.95
CA LYS A 36 17.07 13.13 -15.93
C LYS A 36 15.88 12.28 -16.35
N TYR A 37 14.88 12.15 -15.49
CA TYR A 37 13.74 11.24 -15.67
C TYR A 37 12.40 11.99 -15.74
N GLU A 38 11.41 11.37 -16.36
CA GLU A 38 10.00 11.71 -16.17
C GLU A 38 9.44 10.78 -15.10
N VAL A 39 9.02 11.32 -13.95
CA VAL A 39 8.63 10.51 -12.79
C VAL A 39 7.13 10.62 -12.56
N VAL A 40 6.47 9.48 -12.37
CA VAL A 40 5.06 9.37 -12.00
C VAL A 40 4.91 8.53 -10.75
N GLU A 41 4.21 9.04 -9.74
CA GLU A 41 3.89 8.28 -8.52
C GLU A 41 2.55 7.53 -8.69
N LEU A 42 2.54 6.24 -8.38
CA LEU A 42 1.31 5.48 -8.09
C LEU A 42 1.21 5.31 -6.57
N ALA A 43 0.35 6.12 -5.96
CA ALA A 43 0.26 6.33 -4.52
C ALA A 43 -0.80 5.42 -3.87
N ASN A 44 -0.33 4.38 -3.20
CA ASN A 44 -1.18 3.44 -2.47
C ASN A 44 -1.97 4.12 -1.34
N GLY A 45 -3.20 3.65 -1.13
CA GLY A 45 -4.12 4.15 -0.10
C GLY A 45 -4.91 5.42 -0.47
N LEU A 46 -4.79 5.93 -1.70
CA LEU A 46 -5.58 7.05 -2.22
C LEU A 46 -6.36 6.63 -3.47
N SER A 47 -7.52 7.24 -3.71
CA SER A 47 -8.27 7.09 -4.95
C SER A 47 -7.55 7.73 -6.14
N TRP A 48 -7.78 7.19 -7.34
CA TRP A 48 -7.07 7.53 -8.58
C TRP A 48 -6.83 9.02 -8.82
N ASP A 49 -7.85 9.87 -8.61
CA ASP A 49 -7.79 11.33 -8.78
C ASP A 49 -7.93 12.07 -7.43
N HIS A 50 -7.37 11.53 -6.35
CA HIS A 50 -7.53 12.13 -5.03
C HIS A 50 -6.92 13.56 -4.99
N PRO A 51 -7.61 14.62 -4.50
CA PRO A 51 -7.14 16.01 -4.57
C PRO A 51 -5.75 16.28 -3.95
N LYS A 52 -5.37 15.49 -2.93
CA LYS A 52 -4.01 15.55 -2.33
C LYS A 52 -2.87 15.27 -3.32
N LEU A 53 -3.16 14.65 -4.46
CA LEU A 53 -2.17 14.33 -5.48
C LEU A 53 -1.84 15.55 -6.36
N GLU A 54 -2.78 16.48 -6.53
CA GLU A 54 -2.60 17.68 -7.36
C GLU A 54 -1.57 18.67 -6.78
N ILE A 55 -1.36 18.61 -5.46
CA ILE A 55 -0.39 19.45 -4.74
C ILE A 55 1.01 18.83 -4.66
N LEU A 56 1.25 17.74 -5.39
CA LEU A 56 2.58 17.14 -5.50
C LEU A 56 3.36 17.82 -6.65
N PRO A 57 4.69 18.00 -6.50
CA PRO A 57 5.48 18.65 -7.55
C PRO A 57 5.79 17.72 -8.74
N TRP A 58 5.28 16.49 -8.72
CA TRP A 58 5.35 15.50 -9.79
C TRP A 58 3.96 14.93 -10.04
N LYS A 59 3.80 14.29 -11.20
CA LYS A 59 2.54 13.65 -11.60
C LYS A 59 2.26 12.45 -10.68
N ALA A 60 1.02 12.29 -10.23
CA ALA A 60 0.65 11.20 -9.36
C ALA A 60 -0.78 10.70 -9.61
N TYR A 61 -0.99 9.41 -9.37
CA TYR A 61 -2.28 8.72 -9.38
C TYR A 61 -2.46 7.93 -8.10
N GLY A 62 -3.70 7.79 -7.63
CA GLY A 62 -4.00 6.93 -6.49
C GLY A 62 -4.08 5.45 -6.86
N GLY A 63 -3.67 4.59 -5.94
CA GLY A 63 -3.72 3.13 -6.08
C GLY A 63 -5.13 2.52 -5.97
N LEU A 64 -6.14 3.28 -5.55
CA LEU A 64 -7.52 2.82 -5.41
C LEU A 64 -8.40 3.30 -6.57
N PRO A 65 -9.46 2.55 -6.95
CA PRO A 65 -10.45 3.03 -7.91
C PRO A 65 -11.04 4.38 -7.52
N LYS A 66 -11.49 5.15 -8.50
CA LYS A 66 -12.18 6.43 -8.26
C LYS A 66 -13.61 6.22 -7.77
N ASP A 67 -14.28 5.20 -8.30
CA ASP A 67 -15.68 4.90 -8.01
C ASP A 67 -15.86 4.41 -6.55
N PRO A 68 -16.63 5.14 -5.72
CA PRO A 68 -16.95 4.71 -4.36
C PRO A 68 -17.67 3.36 -4.30
N LYS A 69 -18.47 2.98 -5.32
CA LYS A 69 -19.19 1.70 -5.34
C LYS A 69 -18.24 0.53 -5.61
N ALA A 70 -17.30 0.69 -6.53
CA ALA A 70 -16.19 -0.25 -6.70
C ALA A 70 -15.41 -0.45 -5.39
N ILE A 71 -15.11 0.63 -4.66
CA ILE A 71 -14.46 0.55 -3.35
C ILE A 71 -15.33 -0.21 -2.33
N GLU A 72 -16.64 0.08 -2.26
CA GLU A 72 -17.56 -0.62 -1.36
C GLU A 72 -17.63 -2.12 -1.68
N LYS A 73 -17.70 -2.49 -2.97
CA LYS A 73 -17.69 -3.89 -3.42
C LYS A 73 -16.40 -4.60 -3.04
N ILE A 74 -15.26 -3.96 -3.26
CA ILE A 74 -13.94 -4.46 -2.86
C ILE A 74 -13.89 -4.67 -1.34
N ASN A 75 -14.41 -3.72 -0.55
CA ASN A 75 -14.39 -3.77 0.90
C ASN A 75 -15.27 -4.88 1.51
N LYS A 76 -16.16 -5.52 0.74
CA LYS A 76 -16.92 -6.69 1.19
C LYS A 76 -16.04 -7.93 1.37
N ASP A 77 -14.91 -8.02 0.65
CA ASP A 77 -13.91 -9.07 0.83
C ASP A 77 -12.63 -8.47 1.45
N PRO A 78 -12.25 -8.85 2.70
CA PRO A 78 -11.03 -8.38 3.34
C PRO A 78 -9.75 -8.61 2.52
N ASN A 79 -9.66 -9.69 1.73
CA ASN A 79 -8.49 -9.98 0.90
C ASN A 79 -8.42 -9.07 -0.32
N ALA A 80 -9.57 -8.83 -0.97
CA ALA A 80 -9.68 -7.85 -2.05
C ALA A 80 -9.38 -6.43 -1.55
N ALA A 81 -9.90 -6.05 -0.39
CA ALA A 81 -9.63 -4.76 0.25
C ALA A 81 -8.14 -4.56 0.54
N ARG A 82 -7.48 -5.58 1.09
CA ARG A 82 -6.02 -5.56 1.32
C ARG A 82 -5.26 -5.40 0.01
N SER A 83 -5.63 -6.16 -1.02
CA SER A 83 -4.99 -6.12 -2.34
C SER A 83 -5.19 -4.77 -3.04
N ALA A 84 -6.38 -4.18 -2.94
CA ALA A 84 -6.65 -2.84 -3.43
C ALA A 84 -5.76 -1.78 -2.78
N GLY A 85 -5.48 -1.95 -1.47
CA GLY A 85 -4.51 -1.12 -0.76
C GLY A 85 -3.13 -1.08 -1.40
N TYR A 86 -2.74 -2.11 -2.17
CA TYR A 86 -1.48 -2.23 -2.90
C TYR A 86 -1.58 -1.91 -4.39
N GLY A 87 -2.61 -1.19 -4.84
CA GLY A 87 -2.67 -0.69 -6.21
C GLY A 87 -3.17 -1.70 -7.26
N VAL A 88 -3.64 -2.88 -6.84
CA VAL A 88 -3.93 -4.01 -7.75
C VAL A 88 -4.92 -3.67 -8.86
N TYR A 89 -5.95 -2.91 -8.53
CA TYR A 89 -7.01 -2.55 -9.48
C TYR A 89 -6.67 -1.37 -10.40
N THR A 90 -5.53 -0.71 -10.19
CA THR A 90 -5.20 0.54 -10.88
C THR A 90 -3.83 0.54 -11.54
N VAL A 91 -2.91 -0.34 -11.12
CA VAL A 91 -1.56 -0.40 -11.67
C VAL A 91 -1.56 -0.61 -13.18
N GLU A 92 -2.43 -1.49 -13.71
CA GLU A 92 -2.48 -1.75 -15.14
C GLU A 92 -2.94 -0.52 -15.93
N ASN A 93 -3.92 0.23 -15.38
CA ASN A 93 -4.36 1.49 -15.96
C ASN A 93 -3.22 2.53 -15.98
N ALA A 94 -2.41 2.57 -14.92
CA ALA A 94 -1.23 3.44 -14.88
C ALA A 94 -0.19 3.03 -15.93
N ILE A 95 0.08 1.73 -16.09
CA ILE A 95 0.99 1.18 -17.10
C ILE A 95 0.49 1.53 -18.51
N LYS A 96 -0.80 1.29 -18.82
CA LYS A 96 -1.42 1.62 -20.12
C LYS A 96 -1.37 3.12 -20.43
N LYS A 97 -1.72 3.95 -19.45
CA LYS A 97 -1.81 5.41 -19.60
C LYS A 97 -0.44 6.07 -19.73
N GLU A 98 0.48 5.71 -18.83
CA GLU A 98 1.76 6.40 -18.75
C GLU A 98 2.80 5.87 -19.71
N LYS A 99 2.69 4.60 -20.09
CA LYS A 99 3.66 3.91 -20.94
C LYS A 99 5.10 4.07 -20.42
N PRO A 100 5.40 3.65 -19.17
CA PRO A 100 6.72 3.85 -18.58
C PRO A 100 7.79 2.98 -19.25
N ASP A 101 9.04 3.44 -19.17
CA ASP A 101 10.22 2.61 -19.48
C ASP A 101 10.55 1.67 -18.30
N ILE A 102 10.27 2.13 -17.07
CA ILE A 102 10.60 1.44 -15.83
C ILE A 102 9.38 1.43 -14.90
N TYR A 103 8.99 0.25 -14.45
CA TYR A 103 8.12 0.06 -13.29
C TYR A 103 8.97 -0.26 -12.07
N LEU A 104 8.80 0.53 -11.00
CA LEU A 104 9.44 0.31 -9.71
C LEU A 104 8.37 0.09 -8.64
N GLY A 105 8.24 -1.15 -8.15
CA GLY A 105 7.42 -1.48 -6.99
C GLY A 105 8.22 -1.38 -5.70
N VAL A 106 7.80 -0.52 -4.77
CA VAL A 106 8.43 -0.29 -3.46
C VAL A 106 7.42 -0.51 -2.35
N GLU A 107 7.28 -1.75 -1.91
CA GLU A 107 6.32 -2.18 -0.89
C GLU A 107 6.72 -3.55 -0.34
N ASP A 108 5.97 -4.04 0.63
CA ASP A 108 6.05 -5.43 1.06
C ASP A 108 5.81 -6.42 -0.09
N ILE A 109 6.57 -7.53 -0.11
CA ILE A 109 6.56 -8.49 -1.21
C ILE A 109 5.18 -9.10 -1.48
N TRP A 110 4.37 -9.33 -0.44
CA TRP A 110 3.01 -9.89 -0.62
C TRP A 110 2.07 -8.92 -1.34
N GLY A 111 2.36 -7.62 -1.32
CA GLY A 111 1.63 -6.62 -2.10
C GLY A 111 2.08 -6.59 -3.56
N LEU A 112 3.34 -6.95 -3.84
CA LEU A 112 3.97 -6.81 -5.16
C LEU A 112 4.03 -8.12 -5.97
N ALA A 113 4.05 -9.28 -5.31
CA ALA A 113 4.29 -10.60 -5.91
C ALA A 113 3.35 -10.91 -7.08
N GLN A 114 2.07 -10.51 -6.96
CA GLN A 114 1.07 -10.71 -8.00
C GLN A 114 1.40 -10.03 -9.34
N PHE A 115 2.12 -8.90 -9.33
CA PHE A 115 2.46 -8.17 -10.55
C PHE A 115 3.50 -8.90 -11.39
N CYS A 116 4.28 -9.81 -10.80
CA CYS A 116 5.20 -10.68 -11.52
C CYS A 116 4.48 -11.62 -12.52
N LYS A 117 3.16 -11.73 -12.41
CA LYS A 117 2.30 -12.54 -13.28
C LYS A 117 1.55 -11.69 -14.32
N SER A 118 1.66 -10.35 -14.27
CA SER A 118 0.95 -9.47 -15.19
C SER A 118 1.51 -9.56 -16.60
N ALA A 119 0.64 -9.44 -17.61
CA ALA A 119 1.00 -9.57 -19.02
C ALA A 119 2.04 -8.52 -19.48
N TRP A 120 2.11 -7.37 -18.80
CA TRP A 120 3.09 -6.31 -19.07
C TRP A 120 4.45 -6.51 -18.38
N TRP A 121 4.57 -7.39 -17.39
CA TRP A 121 5.75 -7.49 -16.50
C TRP A 121 7.06 -7.70 -17.27
N ASN A 122 7.05 -8.61 -18.24
CA ASN A 122 8.23 -8.94 -19.06
C ASN A 122 8.35 -8.08 -20.33
N LYS A 123 7.46 -7.10 -20.52
CA LYS A 123 7.47 -6.19 -21.67
C LYS A 123 8.17 -4.86 -21.40
N ILE A 124 8.25 -4.47 -20.13
CA ILE A 124 8.94 -3.27 -19.65
C ILE A 124 10.04 -3.65 -18.65
N ASN A 125 10.88 -2.70 -18.26
CA ASN A 125 11.82 -2.93 -17.18
C ASN A 125 11.09 -2.91 -15.84
N CYS A 126 11.06 -4.04 -15.14
CA CYS A 126 10.47 -4.15 -13.82
C CYS A 126 11.55 -4.28 -12.74
N MET A 127 11.36 -3.55 -11.65
CA MET A 127 12.18 -3.59 -10.44
C MET A 127 11.28 -3.73 -9.21
N VAL A 128 11.68 -4.62 -8.30
CA VAL A 128 11.08 -4.74 -6.96
C VAL A 128 12.11 -4.30 -5.95
N TRP A 129 11.69 -3.42 -5.04
CA TRP A 129 12.51 -2.89 -3.98
C TRP A 129 11.77 -3.01 -2.64
N THR A 130 11.97 -4.13 -1.94
CA THR A 130 11.08 -4.57 -0.86
C THR A 130 11.81 -4.76 0.48
N THR A 131 11.04 -4.86 1.56
CA THR A 131 11.53 -5.28 2.87
C THR A 131 11.20 -6.75 3.11
N LEU A 132 12.21 -7.55 3.49
CA LEU A 132 12.03 -8.89 4.03
C LEU A 132 12.75 -8.95 5.37
N ASP A 133 12.08 -9.43 6.41
CA ASP A 133 12.56 -9.28 7.79
C ASP A 133 12.60 -10.58 8.60
N SER A 134 12.09 -11.68 8.04
CA SER A 134 11.83 -12.91 8.77
C SER A 134 12.38 -14.13 8.03
N LEU A 135 12.74 -15.16 8.79
CA LEU A 135 13.10 -16.50 8.30
C LEU A 135 12.14 -17.55 8.89
N PRO A 136 11.75 -18.62 8.18
CA PRO A 136 11.98 -18.82 6.74
C PRO A 136 11.38 -17.67 5.93
N LEU A 137 11.92 -17.43 4.73
CA LEU A 137 11.37 -16.40 3.86
C LEU A 137 9.94 -16.75 3.46
N LEU A 138 9.14 -15.74 3.13
CA LEU A 138 7.81 -15.98 2.58
C LEU A 138 7.91 -16.80 1.28
N PRO A 139 7.02 -17.77 1.05
CA PRO A 139 7.01 -18.53 -0.20
C PRO A 139 6.94 -17.63 -1.45
N ASP A 140 6.20 -16.53 -1.37
CA ASP A 140 6.10 -15.54 -2.45
C ASP A 140 7.45 -14.84 -2.72
N SER A 141 8.27 -14.61 -1.69
CA SER A 141 9.61 -14.03 -1.86
C SER A 141 10.53 -14.91 -2.69
N ILE A 142 10.42 -16.22 -2.51
CA ILE A 142 11.24 -17.23 -3.20
C ILE A 142 10.68 -17.47 -4.61
N SER A 143 9.38 -17.76 -4.73
CA SER A 143 8.75 -18.08 -6.00
C SER A 143 8.79 -16.94 -7.02
N CYS A 144 8.72 -15.69 -6.55
CA CYS A 144 8.82 -14.53 -7.43
C CYS A 144 10.28 -14.14 -7.75
N ALA A 145 11.27 -14.59 -6.97
CA ALA A 145 12.66 -14.17 -7.16
C ALA A 145 13.19 -14.48 -8.55
N SER A 146 12.84 -15.65 -9.11
CA SER A 146 13.22 -16.04 -10.49
C SER A 146 12.56 -15.18 -11.57
N LYS A 147 11.40 -14.57 -11.27
CA LYS A 147 10.63 -13.72 -12.19
C LYS A 147 11.03 -12.24 -12.11
N ILE A 148 11.71 -11.85 -11.03
CA ILE A 148 12.14 -10.47 -10.80
C ILE A 148 13.62 -10.33 -11.20
N LYS A 149 13.87 -9.72 -12.36
CA LYS A 149 15.24 -9.48 -12.86
C LYS A 149 16.01 -8.48 -11.99
N ASN A 150 15.34 -7.42 -11.56
CA ASN A 150 15.91 -6.36 -10.72
C ASN A 150 15.31 -6.45 -9.31
N TYR A 151 15.84 -7.36 -8.49
CA TYR A 151 15.30 -7.64 -7.17
C TYR A 151 16.21 -7.07 -6.08
N TYR A 152 15.71 -6.05 -5.38
CA TYR A 152 16.43 -5.36 -4.32
C TYR A 152 15.71 -5.46 -2.98
N VAL A 153 16.48 -5.71 -1.93
CA VAL A 153 15.98 -5.83 -0.56
C VAL A 153 16.61 -4.80 0.36
N TRP A 154 15.89 -4.35 1.40
CA TRP A 154 16.32 -3.22 2.24
C TRP A 154 17.41 -3.57 3.29
N SER A 155 17.75 -4.85 3.49
CA SER A 155 18.80 -5.27 4.42
C SER A 155 19.65 -6.39 3.86
N SER A 156 20.90 -6.48 4.34
CA SER A 156 21.82 -7.57 3.97
C SER A 156 21.30 -8.93 4.44
N PHE A 157 20.57 -8.95 5.56
CA PHE A 157 19.92 -10.15 6.09
C PHE A 157 19.03 -10.86 5.05
N ALA A 158 18.23 -10.08 4.32
CA ALA A 158 17.34 -10.62 3.30
C ALA A 158 18.11 -11.08 2.04
N GLU A 159 19.17 -10.36 1.68
CA GLU A 159 20.05 -10.75 0.56
C GLU A 159 20.72 -12.08 0.86
N GLU A 160 21.35 -12.21 2.02
CA GLU A 160 21.99 -13.45 2.46
C GLU A 160 21.02 -14.63 2.49
N ALA A 161 19.78 -14.40 2.93
CA ALA A 161 18.75 -15.43 2.96
C ALA A 161 18.34 -15.88 1.55
N LEU A 162 18.08 -14.95 0.63
CA LEU A 162 17.68 -15.28 -0.75
C LEU A 162 18.82 -15.94 -1.53
N LYS A 163 20.07 -15.54 -1.28
CA LYS A 163 21.25 -16.20 -1.88
C LYS A 163 21.40 -17.65 -1.42
N LYS A 164 21.13 -17.94 -0.15
CA LYS A 164 21.12 -19.32 0.36
C LYS A 164 20.05 -20.20 -0.31
N GLU A 165 18.95 -19.60 -0.77
CA GLU A 165 17.92 -20.26 -1.59
C GLU A 165 18.29 -20.32 -3.09
N GLY A 166 19.49 -19.87 -3.48
CA GLY A 166 20.00 -19.92 -4.86
C GLY A 166 19.76 -18.68 -5.72
N HIS A 167 19.24 -17.58 -5.15
CA HIS A 167 18.93 -16.35 -5.88
C HIS A 167 20.08 -15.33 -5.82
N GLU A 168 21.20 -15.62 -6.50
CA GLU A 168 22.43 -14.82 -6.49
C GLU A 168 22.29 -13.39 -7.05
N HIS A 169 21.27 -13.14 -7.88
CA HIS A 169 21.03 -11.83 -8.49
C HIS A 169 20.41 -10.81 -7.54
N VAL A 170 19.87 -11.25 -6.40
CA VAL A 170 19.29 -10.36 -5.40
C VAL A 170 20.38 -9.54 -4.73
N LYS A 171 20.13 -8.24 -4.54
CA LYS A 171 21.09 -7.31 -3.92
C LYS A 171 20.43 -6.45 -2.85
N THR A 172 21.20 -6.02 -1.86
CA THR A 172 20.75 -5.01 -0.91
C THR A 172 20.80 -3.62 -1.53
N LEU A 173 19.69 -2.91 -1.42
CA LEU A 173 19.60 -1.48 -1.62
C LEU A 173 18.79 -0.93 -0.45
N HIS A 174 19.42 -0.17 0.44
CA HIS A 174 18.73 0.35 1.62
C HIS A 174 17.76 1.49 1.25
N GLY A 175 16.62 1.56 1.93
CA GLY A 175 15.75 2.74 1.92
C GLY A 175 16.49 4.00 2.38
N SER A 176 16.13 5.14 1.80
CA SER A 176 16.84 6.41 1.99
C SER A 176 16.42 7.18 3.24
N VAL A 177 17.37 7.89 3.84
CA VAL A 177 17.17 8.77 5.00
C VAL A 177 17.76 10.15 4.69
N ASP A 178 17.02 11.21 5.02
CA ASP A 178 17.51 12.58 4.86
C ASP A 178 18.41 12.95 6.05
N HIS A 179 19.69 13.21 5.79
CA HIS A 179 20.66 13.58 6.83
C HIS A 179 20.69 15.09 7.13
N LYS A 180 19.92 15.90 6.40
CA LYS A 180 19.86 17.35 6.59
C LYS A 180 18.95 17.76 7.73
N ASP A 181 17.86 17.03 7.94
CA ASP A 181 16.91 17.32 9.01
C ASP A 181 17.35 16.75 10.37
N PHE A 182 18.22 15.74 10.38
CA PHE A 182 18.70 15.10 11.60
C PHE A 182 20.18 15.39 11.84
N TYR A 183 20.46 16.04 12.96
CA TYR A 183 21.79 16.46 13.37
C TYR A 183 21.84 16.69 14.88
N LYS A 184 23.03 16.55 15.45
CA LYS A 184 23.27 16.84 16.86
C LYS A 184 23.16 18.34 17.13
N LEU A 185 22.35 18.71 18.11
CA LEU A 185 22.24 20.08 18.61
C LEU A 185 23.46 20.47 19.45
N SER A 186 23.71 21.78 19.56
CA SER A 186 24.71 22.30 20.49
C SER A 186 24.35 21.93 21.93
N PHE A 187 25.35 21.96 22.82
CA PHE A 187 25.13 21.71 24.25
C PHE A 187 24.10 22.69 24.85
N GLU A 188 24.16 23.96 24.46
CA GLU A 188 23.28 25.03 24.91
C GLU A 188 21.85 24.81 24.42
N GLU A 189 21.69 24.51 23.13
CA GLU A 189 20.40 24.22 22.49
C GLU A 189 19.74 23.01 23.15
N ARG A 190 20.48 21.91 23.30
CA ARG A 190 20.01 20.70 23.98
C ARG A 190 19.62 20.97 25.43
N THR A 191 20.41 21.76 26.14
CA THR A 191 20.13 22.11 27.55
C THR A 191 18.91 23.02 27.67
N ALA A 192 18.69 23.95 26.73
CA ALA A 192 17.49 24.77 26.67
C ALA A 192 16.26 23.90 26.34
N LEU A 193 16.39 22.98 25.39
CA LEU A 193 15.33 22.05 25.00
C LEU A 193 14.89 21.14 26.15
N ARG A 194 15.85 20.56 26.90
CA ARG A 194 15.54 19.77 28.10
C ARG A 194 14.80 20.60 29.16
N ARG A 195 15.26 21.83 29.42
CA ARG A 195 14.58 22.76 30.34
C ARG A 195 13.14 23.06 29.89
N HIS A 196 12.90 23.27 28.60
CA HIS A 196 11.57 23.52 28.04
C HIS A 196 10.56 22.40 28.33
N PHE A 197 11.03 21.15 28.43
CA PHE A 197 10.21 19.98 28.77
C PHE A 197 10.38 19.49 30.20
N ASN A 198 10.94 20.30 31.11
CA ASN A 198 11.17 19.95 32.51
C ASN A 198 11.98 18.65 32.70
N ILE A 199 12.97 18.44 31.83
CA ILE A 199 13.95 17.35 31.93
C ILE A 199 15.21 17.92 32.59
N ASN A 200 15.67 17.30 33.67
CA ASN A 200 16.84 17.80 34.40
C ASN A 200 18.11 17.54 33.59
N LYS A 201 19.11 18.39 33.79
CA LYS A 201 20.43 18.25 33.16
C LYS A 201 21.07 16.87 33.44
N ASN A 202 20.86 16.35 34.65
CA ASN A 202 21.46 15.11 35.14
C ASN A 202 20.58 13.87 34.89
N ASP A 203 19.40 14.01 34.28
CA ASP A 203 18.57 12.86 33.92
C ASP A 203 19.25 12.10 32.76
N PHE A 204 19.39 10.77 32.90
CA PHE A 204 19.80 9.89 31.81
C PHE A 204 18.59 9.47 30.97
N ILE A 205 18.51 9.95 29.74
CA ILE A 205 17.32 9.78 28.89
C ILE A 205 17.53 8.65 27.88
N ILE A 206 16.73 7.60 28.01
CA ILE A 206 16.66 6.49 27.07
C ILE A 206 15.48 6.77 26.14
N GLY A 207 15.65 6.60 24.83
CA GLY A 207 14.57 6.81 23.88
C GLY A 207 14.29 5.62 22.98
N PHE A 208 13.01 5.49 22.61
CA PHE A 208 12.54 4.55 21.62
C PHE A 208 11.44 5.19 20.76
N VAL A 209 11.68 5.22 19.44
CA VAL A 209 10.78 5.78 18.42
C VAL A 209 10.23 4.63 17.59
N PHE A 210 8.92 4.38 17.66
CA PHE A 210 8.31 3.22 17.04
C PHE A 210 6.80 3.39 16.88
N ARG A 211 6.22 2.64 15.94
CA ARG A 211 4.78 2.36 15.92
C ARG A 211 4.49 1.23 16.92
N ASN A 212 3.48 1.36 17.78
CA ASN A 212 3.21 0.38 18.84
C ASN A 212 2.58 -0.89 18.23
N GLN A 213 3.44 -1.75 17.70
CA GLN A 213 3.11 -3.03 17.09
C GLN A 213 3.72 -4.16 17.91
N LEU A 214 3.13 -5.35 17.85
CA LEU A 214 3.58 -6.52 18.63
C LEU A 214 5.05 -6.89 18.40
N ARG A 215 5.58 -6.64 17.19
CA ARG A 215 6.98 -6.87 16.85
C ARG A 215 7.98 -5.93 17.55
N LYS A 216 7.53 -4.87 18.21
CA LYS A 216 8.37 -3.95 18.98
C LYS A 216 8.39 -4.46 20.40
N SER A 217 9.52 -4.98 20.88
CA SER A 217 9.62 -5.74 22.13
C SER A 217 9.53 -4.83 23.37
N VAL A 218 8.44 -4.06 23.49
CA VAL A 218 8.18 -3.10 24.56
C VAL A 218 8.20 -3.77 25.95
N PRO A 219 7.62 -4.98 26.14
CA PRO A 219 7.74 -5.67 27.43
C PRO A 219 9.20 -5.91 27.83
N ASN A 220 10.04 -6.33 26.89
CA ASN A 220 11.46 -6.59 27.12
C ASN A 220 12.25 -5.30 27.38
N LEU A 221 11.91 -4.21 26.68
CA LEU A 221 12.48 -2.88 26.95
C LEU A 221 12.18 -2.42 28.37
N LEU A 222 10.92 -2.51 28.80
CA LEU A 222 10.50 -2.10 30.14
C LEU A 222 11.17 -2.95 31.22
N GLU A 223 11.34 -4.26 30.98
CA GLU A 223 12.08 -5.13 31.90
C GLU A 223 13.56 -4.77 31.97
N GLY A 224 14.22 -4.53 30.83
CA GLY A 224 15.62 -4.12 30.80
C GLY A 224 15.85 -2.76 31.44
N TYR A 225 14.91 -1.83 31.25
CA TYR A 225 14.90 -0.53 31.92
C TYR A 225 14.76 -0.67 33.45
N ARG A 226 13.83 -1.50 33.92
CA ARG A 226 13.65 -1.82 35.36
C ARG A 226 14.94 -2.37 35.97
N LEU A 227 15.54 -3.39 35.34
CA LEU A 227 16.81 -3.98 35.76
C LEU A 227 17.97 -2.98 35.76
N PHE A 228 17.97 -2.03 34.82
CA PHE A 228 18.96 -0.96 34.78
C PHE A 228 18.81 0.00 35.97
N LEU A 229 17.58 0.41 36.30
CA LEU A 229 17.31 1.28 37.45
C LEU A 229 17.73 0.62 38.77
N GLU A 230 17.42 -0.66 38.97
CA GLU A 230 17.83 -1.40 40.18
C GLU A 230 19.35 -1.42 40.37
N LYS A 231 20.10 -1.52 39.27
CA LYS A 231 21.57 -1.62 39.30
C LYS A 231 22.28 -0.26 39.28
N ASN A 232 21.57 0.83 38.98
CA ASN A 232 22.11 2.18 38.87
C ASN A 232 21.06 3.20 39.39
N PRO A 233 20.67 3.13 40.69
CA PRO A 233 19.63 3.98 41.27
C PRO A 233 19.94 5.48 41.20
N GLU A 234 21.22 5.85 41.08
CA GLU A 234 21.71 7.22 40.95
C GLU A 234 21.55 7.83 39.55
N SER A 235 21.15 7.02 38.55
CA SER A 235 21.07 7.44 37.14
C SER A 235 19.98 8.47 36.84
N ASN A 236 18.98 8.62 37.72
CA ASN A 236 17.77 9.43 37.48
C ASN A 236 17.13 9.17 36.10
N ALA A 237 17.24 7.92 35.62
CA ALA A 237 16.96 7.66 34.23
C ALA A 237 15.47 7.74 33.91
N LYS A 238 15.14 8.25 32.72
CA LYS A 238 13.78 8.31 32.18
C LYS A 238 13.73 7.64 30.81
N LEU A 239 12.57 7.10 30.45
CA LEU A 239 12.34 6.43 29.17
C LEU A 239 11.32 7.22 28.34
N ILE A 240 11.75 7.76 27.20
CA ILE A 240 10.87 8.40 26.21
C ILE A 240 10.38 7.33 25.23
N LEU A 241 9.07 7.07 25.23
CA LEU A 241 8.40 6.24 24.24
C LEU A 241 7.62 7.14 23.26
N HIS A 242 8.26 7.48 22.15
CA HIS A 242 7.64 8.22 21.06
C HIS A 242 6.80 7.26 20.21
N SER A 243 5.54 7.07 20.62
CA SER A 243 4.60 6.14 19.98
C SER A 243 3.14 6.50 20.26
N ASN A 244 2.22 5.86 19.53
CA ASN A 244 0.80 5.85 19.86
C ASN A 244 0.48 4.70 20.82
N TRP A 245 0.10 5.00 22.06
CA TRP A 245 -0.18 3.98 23.07
C TRP A 245 -1.61 3.45 23.01
N LEU A 246 -2.41 3.89 22.03
CA LEU A 246 -3.79 3.40 21.80
C LEU A 246 -3.87 2.19 20.87
N GLU A 247 -2.75 1.72 20.32
CA GLU A 247 -2.67 0.51 19.51
C GLU A 247 -1.62 -0.45 20.09
N GLY A 248 -1.69 -1.74 19.76
CA GLY A 248 -0.68 -2.73 20.12
C GLY A 248 -0.55 -3.02 21.62
N TRP A 249 0.65 -2.82 22.18
CA TRP A 249 0.95 -3.15 23.57
C TRP A 249 0.22 -2.23 24.55
N ASP A 250 -0.37 -2.80 25.60
CA ASP A 250 -0.92 -2.07 26.75
C ASP A 250 0.21 -1.57 27.66
N ILE A 251 0.87 -0.50 27.22
CA ILE A 251 2.03 0.11 27.90
C ILE A 251 1.68 0.51 29.35
N PRO A 252 0.55 1.17 29.65
CA PRO A 252 0.19 1.50 31.04
C PRO A 252 0.09 0.27 31.96
N ARG A 253 -0.51 -0.82 31.49
CA ARG A 253 -0.58 -2.07 32.27
C ARG A 253 0.80 -2.68 32.49
N LEU A 254 1.65 -2.71 31.48
CA LEU A 254 3.02 -3.24 31.58
C LEU A 254 3.88 -2.43 32.56
N ILE A 255 3.75 -1.09 32.58
CA ILE A 255 4.43 -0.22 33.55
C ILE A 255 4.01 -0.58 34.98
N LYS A 256 2.69 -0.74 35.21
CA LYS A 256 2.14 -1.13 36.52
C LYS A 256 2.60 -2.51 36.95
N GLU A 257 2.51 -3.51 36.05
CA GLU A 257 2.95 -4.89 36.31
C GLU A 257 4.41 -4.95 36.76
N LYS A 258 5.27 -4.14 36.13
CA LYS A 258 6.70 -4.09 36.40
C LYS A 258 7.09 -3.17 37.57
N ASN A 259 6.11 -2.58 38.27
CA ASN A 259 6.33 -1.63 39.36
C ASN A 259 7.25 -0.46 38.97
N ILE A 260 7.15 0.02 37.73
CA ILE A 260 7.92 1.17 37.25
C ILE A 260 7.17 2.45 37.61
N ASN A 261 7.86 3.46 38.15
CA ASN A 261 7.25 4.76 38.41
C ASN A 261 6.79 5.39 37.09
N PRO A 262 5.48 5.65 36.89
CA PRO A 262 4.96 6.18 35.63
C PRO A 262 5.51 7.57 35.29
N ASN A 263 5.97 8.34 36.28
CA ASN A 263 6.62 9.64 36.03
C ASN A 263 8.00 9.52 35.37
N ASN A 264 8.59 8.33 35.39
CA ASN A 264 9.85 8.07 34.70
C ASN A 264 9.63 7.67 33.22
N ILE A 265 8.39 7.39 32.81
CA ILE A 265 8.05 7.07 31.43
C ILE A 265 7.37 8.28 30.78
N LEU A 266 7.99 8.80 29.73
CA LEU A 266 7.54 9.98 29.01
C LEU A 266 6.99 9.57 27.64
N CYS A 267 5.99 10.29 27.15
CA CYS A 267 5.45 10.14 25.80
C CYS A 267 5.41 11.47 25.07
N THR A 268 5.18 11.41 23.76
CA THR A 268 5.04 12.59 22.91
C THR A 268 3.57 12.88 22.63
N TYR A 269 3.09 14.00 23.16
CA TYR A 269 1.82 14.60 22.77
C TYR A 269 2.03 15.55 21.59
N TYR A 270 1.06 15.61 20.69
CA TYR A 270 1.06 16.50 19.54
C TYR A 270 -0.28 17.22 19.41
N CYS A 271 -0.25 18.54 19.22
CA CYS A 271 -1.45 19.34 19.00
C CYS A 271 -1.70 19.50 17.50
N LYS A 272 -2.84 19.00 17.00
CA LYS A 272 -3.20 19.12 15.58
C LYS A 272 -3.48 20.57 15.14
N ASN A 273 -3.78 21.47 16.07
CA ASN A 273 -4.13 22.88 15.77
C ASN A 273 -2.87 23.73 15.60
N CYS A 274 -2.04 23.84 16.65
CA CYS A 274 -0.84 24.68 16.63
C CYS A 274 0.43 23.93 16.18
N LYS A 275 0.34 22.63 15.91
CA LYS A 275 1.44 21.78 15.42
C LYS A 275 2.64 21.67 16.38
N HIS A 276 2.48 22.07 17.64
CA HIS A 276 3.49 21.90 18.69
C HIS A 276 3.39 20.51 19.33
N TYR A 277 4.51 20.03 19.85
CA TYR A 277 4.59 18.79 20.62
C TYR A 277 4.98 19.04 22.08
N GLU A 278 4.68 18.07 22.95
CA GLU A 278 5.02 18.11 24.36
C GLU A 278 5.52 16.75 24.83
N ILE A 279 6.61 16.75 25.61
CA ILE A 279 7.14 15.55 26.26
C ILE A 279 6.73 15.58 27.74
N LYS A 280 5.94 14.60 28.16
CA LYS A 280 5.45 14.46 29.56
C LYS A 280 4.97 13.03 29.84
N PRO A 281 4.75 12.66 31.11
CA PRO A 281 4.12 11.39 31.44
C PRO A 281 2.74 11.23 30.79
N PHE A 282 2.37 9.99 30.49
CA PHE A 282 1.07 9.68 29.90
C PHE A 282 -0.07 9.92 30.90
N THR A 283 -1.06 10.71 30.48
CA THR A 283 -2.26 11.04 31.29
C THR A 283 -3.56 10.81 30.54
N GLY A 284 -3.53 10.11 29.39
CA GLY A 284 -4.67 9.91 28.48
C GLY A 284 -4.61 10.79 27.22
N ASN A 285 -5.54 10.59 26.28
CA ASN A 285 -5.67 11.39 25.04
C ASN A 285 -6.65 12.57 25.20
N LYS A 286 -6.85 13.35 24.13
CA LYS A 286 -7.75 14.51 24.08
C LYS A 286 -7.46 15.51 25.21
N LYS A 287 -6.20 15.90 25.36
CA LYS A 287 -5.79 16.89 26.36
C LYS A 287 -5.85 18.31 25.79
N ASP A 288 -6.04 19.27 26.68
CA ASP A 288 -5.96 20.68 26.33
C ASP A 288 -4.51 21.05 26.00
N CYS A 289 -4.32 21.86 24.95
CA CYS A 289 -2.98 22.28 24.55
C CYS A 289 -2.50 23.45 25.40
N ARG A 290 -1.41 23.26 26.15
CA ARG A 290 -0.78 24.35 26.92
C ARG A 290 -0.20 25.48 26.06
N PHE A 291 0.10 25.21 24.78
CA PHE A 291 0.76 26.17 23.90
C PHE A 291 -0.21 27.14 23.23
N CYS A 292 -1.41 26.68 22.83
CA CYS A 292 -2.40 27.52 22.15
C CYS A 292 -3.77 27.58 22.85
N GLY A 293 -3.94 26.92 23.99
CA GLY A 293 -5.20 26.88 24.75
C GLY A 293 -6.32 26.04 24.13
N SER A 294 -6.13 25.45 22.95
CA SER A 294 -7.15 24.64 22.26
C SER A 294 -7.56 23.41 23.08
N LYS A 295 -8.87 23.26 23.29
CA LYS A 295 -9.47 22.15 24.02
C LYS A 295 -9.35 20.81 23.28
N GLU A 296 -9.09 19.74 24.02
CA GLU A 296 -9.03 18.35 23.52
C GLU A 296 -8.15 18.13 22.26
N SER A 297 -7.15 18.99 22.06
CA SER A 297 -6.40 19.07 20.80
C SER A 297 -5.07 18.31 20.82
N GLN A 298 -4.53 18.02 22.00
CA GLN A 298 -3.34 17.21 22.20
C GLN A 298 -3.71 15.73 22.27
N ASN A 299 -3.11 14.95 21.37
CA ASN A 299 -3.22 13.50 21.35
C ASN A 299 -1.82 12.89 21.22
N LEU A 300 -1.69 11.59 21.46
CA LEU A 300 -0.49 10.87 21.03
C LEU A 300 -0.38 10.92 19.51
N ILE A 301 0.86 10.85 19.03
CA ILE A 301 1.20 10.87 17.61
C ILE A 301 0.55 9.70 16.85
N ASN A 302 0.39 9.84 15.53
CA ASN A 302 -0.02 8.74 14.65
C ASN A 302 0.44 8.99 13.20
N ILE A 303 0.14 8.06 12.30
CA ILE A 303 0.58 8.12 10.89
C ILE A 303 -0.05 9.27 10.08
N GLN A 304 -1.12 9.90 10.57
CA GLN A 304 -1.80 11.02 9.93
C GLN A 304 -1.37 12.37 10.51
N SER A 305 -0.95 12.40 11.77
CA SER A 305 -0.62 13.62 12.50
C SER A 305 0.47 13.35 13.52
N GLY A 306 1.60 14.05 13.37
CA GLY A 306 2.73 13.97 14.28
C GLY A 306 3.74 15.09 14.04
N PRO A 307 4.85 15.09 14.79
CA PRO A 307 5.90 16.09 14.66
C PRO A 307 6.53 16.12 13.26
N SER A 308 6.98 17.30 12.85
CA SER A 308 7.84 17.47 11.66
C SER A 308 9.21 16.82 11.86
N GLU A 309 9.99 16.65 10.79
CA GLU A 309 11.35 16.09 10.87
C GLU A 309 12.27 16.91 11.77
N LYS A 310 12.14 18.25 11.74
CA LYS A 310 12.88 19.15 12.66
C LYS A 310 12.51 18.91 14.13
N GLN A 311 11.22 18.79 14.43
CA GLN A 311 10.77 18.47 15.79
C GLN A 311 11.16 17.04 16.20
N LEU A 312 11.23 16.10 15.26
CA LEU A 312 11.71 14.75 15.54
C LEU A 312 13.22 14.75 15.83
N ASN A 313 14.01 15.57 15.15
CA ASN A 313 15.41 15.82 15.48
C ASN A 313 15.57 16.35 16.92
N GLU A 314 14.73 17.30 17.34
CA GLU A 314 14.70 17.79 18.72
C GLU A 314 14.40 16.64 19.71
N ILE A 315 13.41 15.79 19.41
CA ILE A 315 13.05 14.64 20.25
C ILE A 315 14.23 13.66 20.41
N TYR A 316 14.95 13.34 19.33
CA TYR A 316 16.17 12.52 19.43
C TYR A 316 17.23 13.21 20.30
N ASN A 317 17.43 14.52 20.15
CA ASN A 317 18.43 15.27 20.92
C ASN A 317 18.10 15.38 22.42
N LEU A 318 16.86 15.09 22.85
CA LEU A 318 16.54 14.93 24.27
C LEU A 318 17.21 13.69 24.89
N MET A 319 17.55 12.69 24.08
CA MET A 319 18.05 11.39 24.52
C MET A 319 19.56 11.43 24.81
N ASP A 320 20.03 10.48 25.62
CA ASP A 320 21.45 10.13 25.80
C ASP A 320 21.82 8.82 25.10
N VAL A 321 20.84 7.93 24.91
CA VAL A 321 20.98 6.65 24.23
C VAL A 321 19.66 6.28 23.55
N TYR A 322 19.76 5.66 22.37
CA TYR A 322 18.60 5.15 21.64
C TYR A 322 18.57 3.63 21.74
N CYS A 323 17.47 3.05 22.24
CA CYS A 323 17.33 1.61 22.42
C CYS A 323 16.16 1.10 21.58
N HIS A 324 16.43 0.19 20.64
CA HIS A 324 15.47 -0.32 19.67
C HIS A 324 15.40 -1.85 19.75
N PRO A 325 14.66 -2.41 20.72
CA PRO A 325 14.42 -3.84 20.80
C PRO A 325 13.18 -4.23 19.96
N PHE A 326 13.32 -5.28 19.16
CA PHE A 326 12.28 -5.74 18.24
C PHE A 326 12.47 -7.21 17.87
N THR A 327 11.43 -7.82 17.31
CA THR A 327 11.43 -9.23 16.94
C THR A 327 11.88 -9.48 15.50
N SER A 328 11.58 -8.56 14.59
CA SER A 328 12.04 -8.52 13.19
C SER A 328 11.75 -7.14 12.58
N GLY A 329 12.57 -6.72 11.61
CA GLY A 329 12.38 -5.47 10.88
C GLY A 329 13.15 -5.43 9.57
N GLY A 330 12.64 -4.66 8.59
CA GLY A 330 13.25 -4.54 7.26
C GLY A 330 14.43 -3.58 7.18
N GLN A 331 14.40 -2.47 7.92
CA GLN A 331 15.51 -1.50 8.02
C GLN A 331 15.46 -0.66 9.30
N GLU A 332 14.26 -0.37 9.79
CA GLU A 332 14.04 0.50 10.96
C GLU A 332 14.62 1.91 10.79
N ILE A 333 14.02 2.70 9.90
CA ILE A 333 14.42 4.11 9.66
C ILE A 333 14.68 4.92 10.94
N PRO A 334 13.87 4.83 12.02
CA PRO A 334 14.14 5.56 13.27
C PRO A 334 15.51 5.29 13.89
N LEU A 335 16.08 4.10 13.65
CA LEU A 335 17.41 3.75 14.10
C LEU A 335 18.47 4.60 13.40
N GLN A 336 18.32 4.80 12.10
CA GLN A 336 19.26 5.59 11.30
C GLN A 336 19.11 7.09 11.59
N GLU A 337 17.88 7.56 11.84
CA GLU A 337 17.63 8.92 12.31
C GLU A 337 18.33 9.21 13.65
N ALA A 338 18.27 8.28 14.60
CA ALA A 338 18.98 8.40 15.88
C ALA A 338 20.50 8.46 15.70
N LYS A 339 21.06 7.65 14.78
CA LYS A 339 22.50 7.71 14.46
C LYS A 339 22.90 9.04 13.83
N LEU A 340 22.06 9.64 12.99
CA LEU A 340 22.31 10.96 12.42
C LEU A 340 22.40 12.06 13.48
N THR A 341 21.72 11.92 14.61
CA THR A 341 21.86 12.83 15.76
C THR A 341 23.04 12.48 16.68
N GLU A 342 23.93 11.58 16.23
CA GLU A 342 25.09 11.06 16.95
C GLU A 342 24.74 10.31 18.25
N LEU A 343 23.53 9.74 18.36
CA LEU A 343 23.20 8.85 19.47
C LEU A 343 23.87 7.49 19.28
N ILE A 344 24.34 6.92 20.39
CA ILE A 344 24.67 5.49 20.43
C ILE A 344 23.37 4.71 20.39
N THR A 345 23.27 3.78 19.43
CA THR A 345 22.11 2.91 19.27
C THR A 345 22.36 1.53 19.86
N LEU A 346 21.38 1.03 20.60
CA LEU A 346 21.31 -0.35 21.09
C LEU A 346 20.23 -1.08 20.30
N THR A 347 20.58 -2.19 19.64
CA THR A 347 19.71 -2.80 18.62
C THR A 347 19.72 -4.30 18.74
N THR A 348 18.55 -4.95 18.65
CA THR A 348 18.46 -6.42 18.56
C THR A 348 19.30 -6.93 17.39
N ASP A 349 20.22 -7.85 17.64
CA ASP A 349 21.13 -8.40 16.62
C ASP A 349 20.46 -9.47 15.74
N TYR A 350 19.36 -9.07 15.10
CA TYR A 350 18.56 -9.93 14.23
C TYR A 350 17.92 -9.12 13.10
N SER A 351 17.63 -9.78 11.97
CA SER A 351 17.11 -9.13 10.74
C SER A 351 17.96 -7.91 10.34
N CYS A 352 17.35 -6.77 9.97
CA CYS A 352 18.08 -5.53 9.67
C CYS A 352 18.92 -4.97 10.84
N GLY A 353 18.71 -5.46 12.06
CA GLY A 353 19.51 -5.08 13.22
C GLY A 353 20.98 -5.41 13.04
N LYS A 354 21.28 -6.52 12.34
CA LYS A 354 22.66 -6.95 12.00
C LYS A 354 23.46 -5.86 11.30
N ASP A 355 22.85 -5.19 10.31
CA ASP A 355 23.48 -4.06 9.61
C ASP A 355 23.82 -2.91 10.56
N SER A 356 22.96 -2.71 11.55
CA SER A 356 22.98 -1.54 12.41
C SER A 356 23.78 -1.70 13.70
N CYS A 357 24.16 -2.93 14.05
CA CYS A 357 25.17 -3.22 15.07
C CYS A 357 26.44 -3.88 14.50
N ALA A 358 26.59 -3.93 13.17
CA ALA A 358 27.80 -4.42 12.52
C ALA A 358 29.05 -3.63 12.95
N PRO A 359 30.24 -4.25 12.92
CA PRO A 359 31.50 -3.54 13.11
C PRO A 359 31.60 -2.36 12.13
N GLY A 360 31.73 -1.14 12.64
CA GLY A 360 31.72 0.06 11.79
C GLY A 360 30.46 0.92 11.95
N SER A 361 29.34 0.33 12.31
CA SER A 361 28.04 1.01 12.34
C SER A 361 27.86 2.02 13.48
N GLY A 362 28.73 1.99 14.50
CA GLY A 362 28.61 2.82 15.71
C GLY A 362 27.53 2.38 16.70
N GLY A 363 26.81 1.28 16.42
CA GLY A 363 25.80 0.69 17.32
C GLY A 363 26.34 -0.46 18.18
N TYR A 364 25.56 -0.85 19.19
CA TYR A 364 25.79 -2.05 20.00
C TYR A 364 24.66 -3.06 19.85
N ALA A 365 25.04 -4.33 19.73
CA ALA A 365 24.12 -5.46 19.70
C ALA A 365 23.43 -5.68 21.04
N LEU A 366 22.15 -6.03 20.97
CA LEU A 366 21.35 -6.60 22.05
C LEU A 366 21.16 -8.08 21.75
N ASP A 367 21.51 -8.91 22.72
CA ASP A 367 21.33 -10.36 22.64
C ASP A 367 19.84 -10.70 22.60
N TRP A 368 19.51 -11.84 22.04
CA TRP A 368 18.14 -12.30 21.89
C TRP A 368 18.07 -13.82 21.91
N THR A 369 16.89 -14.35 22.20
CA THR A 369 16.57 -15.78 22.08
C THR A 369 15.52 -16.02 21.03
N GLU A 370 15.60 -17.16 20.35
CA GLU A 370 14.64 -17.54 19.31
C GLU A 370 13.25 -17.78 19.89
N TYR A 371 12.24 -17.22 19.22
CA TYR A 371 10.83 -17.54 19.35
C TYR A 371 10.26 -17.88 17.97
N ARG A 372 9.39 -18.90 17.90
CA ARG A 372 8.67 -19.26 16.68
C ARG A 372 7.27 -18.71 16.72
N GLU A 373 6.93 -17.88 15.73
CA GLU A 373 5.59 -17.34 15.56
C GLU A 373 4.61 -18.46 15.15
N PRO A 374 3.54 -18.72 15.92
CA PRO A 374 2.52 -19.69 15.55
C PRO A 374 1.87 -19.36 14.19
N GLY A 375 1.61 -20.38 13.39
CA GLY A 375 1.06 -20.23 12.03
C GLY A 375 2.14 -20.04 10.97
N THR A 376 2.95 -18.99 11.05
CA THR A 376 3.98 -18.67 10.04
C THR A 376 5.29 -19.42 10.23
N GLN A 377 5.58 -19.89 11.45
CA GLN A 377 6.86 -20.49 11.85
C GLN A 377 8.07 -19.55 11.72
N PHE A 378 7.82 -18.24 11.61
CA PHE A 378 8.88 -17.24 11.54
C PHE A 378 9.71 -17.24 12.82
N ILE A 379 11.02 -17.23 12.65
CA ILE A 379 12.02 -16.89 13.65
C ILE A 379 11.81 -15.42 14.00
N LYS A 380 11.47 -15.19 15.26
CA LYS A 380 11.31 -13.88 15.86
C LYS A 380 12.29 -13.77 17.02
N ALA A 381 12.96 -12.62 17.10
CA ALA A 381 13.90 -12.36 18.17
C ALA A 381 13.18 -11.91 19.46
N SER A 382 13.32 -12.68 20.53
CA SER A 382 12.98 -12.20 21.88
C SER A 382 14.21 -11.52 22.48
N THR A 383 14.27 -10.19 22.40
CA THR A 383 15.44 -9.42 22.87
C THR A 383 15.63 -9.59 24.37
N ASP A 384 16.82 -9.93 24.84
CA ASP A 384 17.10 -10.20 26.24
C ASP A 384 17.07 -8.90 27.09
N PRO A 385 16.16 -8.79 28.07
CA PRO A 385 16.15 -7.68 29.01
C PRO A 385 17.47 -7.46 29.77
N LYS A 386 18.22 -8.53 30.07
CA LYS A 386 19.50 -8.41 30.76
C LYS A 386 20.56 -7.78 29.85
N SER A 387 20.57 -8.13 28.57
CA SER A 387 21.42 -7.51 27.56
C SER A 387 21.09 -6.03 27.39
N ILE A 388 19.79 -5.67 27.34
CA ILE A 388 19.33 -4.27 27.36
C ILE A 388 19.90 -3.52 28.57
N ALA A 389 19.69 -4.05 29.78
CA ALA A 389 20.17 -3.41 31.00
C ALA A 389 21.71 -3.24 31.03
N SER A 390 22.43 -4.24 30.53
CA SER A 390 23.89 -4.25 30.45
C SER A 390 24.41 -3.17 29.49
N GLN A 391 23.83 -3.09 28.29
CA GLN A 391 24.23 -2.11 27.28
C GLN A 391 23.83 -0.67 27.68
N LEU A 392 22.68 -0.50 28.32
CA LEU A 392 22.30 0.79 28.93
C LEU A 392 23.33 1.24 29.96
N LYS A 393 23.75 0.33 30.86
CA LYS A 393 24.82 0.60 31.85
C LYS A 393 26.14 0.96 31.19
N LYS A 394 26.50 0.27 30.09
CA LYS A 394 27.71 0.57 29.33
C LYS A 394 27.70 1.99 28.78
N VAL A 395 26.59 2.43 28.17
CA VAL A 395 26.48 3.80 27.63
C VAL A 395 26.41 4.84 28.74
N TYR A 396 25.64 4.58 29.80
CA TYR A 396 25.52 5.47 30.96
C TYR A 396 26.89 5.79 31.57
N LYS A 397 27.75 4.78 31.74
CA LYS A 397 29.11 4.91 32.30
C LYS A 397 30.18 5.32 31.29
N MET A 398 29.82 5.50 30.02
CA MET A 398 30.76 5.84 28.96
C MET A 398 31.25 7.28 29.10
N ASP A 399 32.56 7.49 28.92
CA ASP A 399 33.15 8.81 28.87
C ASP A 399 32.64 9.61 27.65
N GLU A 400 32.61 10.93 27.79
CA GLU A 400 32.03 11.82 26.80
C GLU A 400 32.80 11.81 25.47
N LEU A 401 34.13 11.68 25.51
CA LEU A 401 34.96 11.65 24.31
C LEU A 401 34.68 10.39 23.49
N LYS A 402 34.62 9.23 24.14
CA LYS A 402 34.28 7.97 23.49
C LYS A 402 32.85 7.98 22.96
N ARG A 403 31.90 8.51 23.73
CA ARG A 403 30.50 8.66 23.30
C ARG A 403 30.40 9.52 22.05
N SER A 404 31.08 10.67 22.04
CA SER A 404 31.15 11.59 20.90
C SER A 404 31.79 10.93 19.67
N SER A 405 32.91 10.24 19.85
CA SER A 405 33.59 9.51 18.77
C SER A 405 32.71 8.42 18.15
N LEU A 406 32.02 7.63 18.97
CA LEU A 406 31.09 6.60 18.47
C LEU A 406 29.86 7.20 17.79
N GLY A 407 29.32 8.30 18.32
CA GLY A 407 28.21 9.01 17.73
C GLY A 407 28.52 9.55 16.34
N LYS A 408 29.70 10.17 16.15
CA LYS A 408 30.17 10.61 14.82
C LYS A 408 30.31 9.44 13.85
N LYS A 409 30.94 8.36 14.30
CA LYS A 409 31.06 7.12 13.51
C LYS A 409 29.69 6.59 13.06
N ALA A 410 28.70 6.63 13.96
CA ALA A 410 27.34 6.22 13.64
C ALA A 410 26.68 7.12 12.59
N ARG A 411 26.87 8.44 12.69
CA ARG A 411 26.40 9.41 11.69
C ARG A 411 27.03 9.18 10.33
N ASP A 412 28.35 9.04 10.27
CA ASP A 412 29.09 8.85 9.02
C ASP A 412 28.66 7.55 8.32
N PHE A 413 28.51 6.47 9.10
CA PHE A 413 27.95 5.21 8.60
C PHE A 413 26.59 5.39 7.92
N VAL A 414 25.69 6.20 8.51
CA VAL A 414 24.38 6.45 7.89
C VAL A 414 24.51 7.26 6.60
N ILE A 415 25.37 8.28 6.58
CA ILE A 415 25.57 9.12 5.39
C ILE A 415 26.11 8.28 4.22
N GLU A 416 27.06 7.40 4.49
CA GLU A 416 27.74 6.57 3.49
C GLU A 416 26.87 5.46 2.91
N ASN A 417 25.88 4.98 3.67
CA ASN A 417 25.10 3.78 3.32
C ASN A 417 23.59 4.02 3.10
N TYR A 418 23.02 5.08 3.67
CA TYR A 418 21.56 5.30 3.65
C TYR A 418 21.15 6.71 3.20
N SER A 419 22.09 7.62 2.93
CA SER A 419 21.72 8.98 2.52
C SER A 419 20.97 9.01 1.20
N ILE A 420 20.11 10.02 1.03
CA ILE A 420 19.38 10.26 -0.23
C ILE A 420 20.32 10.27 -1.44
N ASN A 421 21.47 10.96 -1.33
CA ASN A 421 22.41 11.03 -2.44
C ASN A 421 23.05 9.66 -2.74
N LYS A 422 23.38 8.88 -1.72
CA LYS A 422 23.95 7.55 -1.90
C LYS A 422 22.95 6.62 -2.60
N ILE A 423 21.77 6.45 -2.02
CA ILE A 423 20.74 5.56 -2.56
C ILE A 423 20.22 6.06 -3.91
N GLY A 424 20.04 7.37 -4.04
CA GLY A 424 19.66 8.02 -5.29
C GLY A 424 20.65 7.74 -6.41
N SER A 425 21.96 7.88 -6.17
CA SER A 425 22.98 7.61 -7.18
C SER A 425 23.02 6.14 -7.62
N GLN A 426 22.79 5.20 -6.70
CA GLN A 426 22.68 3.78 -7.02
C GLN A 426 21.43 3.50 -7.88
N LEU A 427 20.31 4.15 -7.58
CA LEU A 427 19.10 4.07 -8.40
C LEU A 427 19.33 4.66 -9.80
N GLU A 428 20.03 5.79 -9.92
CA GLU A 428 20.39 6.35 -11.22
C GLU A 428 21.21 5.37 -12.05
N GLU A 429 22.24 4.75 -11.46
CA GLU A 429 23.05 3.73 -12.14
C GLU A 429 22.20 2.55 -12.62
N ILE A 430 21.30 2.05 -11.77
CA ILE A 430 20.38 0.95 -12.12
C ILE A 430 19.47 1.37 -13.28
N PHE A 431 18.83 2.53 -13.18
CA PHE A 431 17.88 3.01 -14.18
C PHE A 431 18.56 3.37 -15.50
N ASP A 432 19.77 3.94 -15.45
CA ASP A 432 20.53 4.33 -16.63
C ASP A 432 20.97 3.10 -17.43
N ASN A 433 21.26 1.99 -16.75
CA ASN A 433 21.58 0.70 -17.36
C ASN A 433 20.38 -0.05 -17.94
N MET A 434 19.15 0.25 -17.51
CA MET A 434 17.94 -0.33 -18.11
C MET A 434 17.70 0.24 -19.52
N PRO A 435 17.42 -0.56 -20.57
CA PRO A 435 17.11 -0.03 -21.89
C PRO A 435 15.80 0.78 -21.87
N LYS A 436 15.62 1.69 -22.83
CA LYS A 436 14.29 2.30 -23.07
C LYS A 436 13.32 1.23 -23.56
N THR A 437 12.05 1.40 -23.27
CA THR A 437 11.01 0.47 -23.73
C THR A 437 10.34 0.99 -24.99
N GLU A 438 10.34 0.17 -26.02
CA GLU A 438 9.52 0.37 -27.20
C GLU A 438 8.10 -0.13 -26.90
N TRP A 439 7.13 0.77 -27.00
CA TRP A 439 5.73 0.50 -26.70
C TRP A 439 4.97 -0.01 -27.94
N ASP A 440 5.53 -1.05 -28.57
CA ASP A 440 5.02 -1.73 -29.76
C ASP A 440 4.24 -3.02 -29.44
N PHE A 441 3.98 -3.27 -28.15
CA PHE A 441 3.29 -4.43 -27.66
C PHE A 441 1.89 -4.09 -27.11
N ASP A 442 0.96 -5.00 -27.32
CA ASP A 442 -0.36 -5.01 -26.68
C ASP A 442 -0.42 -6.14 -25.67
N PHE A 443 -0.87 -5.82 -24.45
CA PHE A 443 -1.10 -6.76 -23.37
C PHE A 443 -2.57 -6.81 -22.97
N SER A 444 -3.46 -6.32 -23.83
CA SER A 444 -4.88 -6.61 -23.74
C SER A 444 -5.08 -8.12 -23.75
N PRO A 445 -6.05 -8.64 -22.97
CA PRO A 445 -6.30 -10.07 -22.93
C PRO A 445 -6.60 -10.59 -24.32
N LYS A 446 -5.86 -11.60 -24.78
CA LYS A 446 -6.11 -12.25 -26.05
C LYS A 446 -7.11 -13.39 -25.84
N LEU A 447 -8.01 -13.56 -26.81
CA LEU A 447 -8.85 -14.75 -26.86
C LEU A 447 -7.97 -15.99 -26.95
N GLN A 448 -8.23 -16.92 -26.04
CA GLN A 448 -7.65 -18.25 -26.01
C GLN A 448 -8.26 -19.11 -27.14
N ASN A 449 -7.57 -20.16 -27.57
CA ASN A 449 -7.99 -21.01 -28.68
C ASN A 449 -8.39 -22.42 -28.19
N PRO A 450 -9.64 -22.62 -27.74
CA PRO A 450 -10.12 -23.95 -27.33
C PRO A 450 -10.06 -24.97 -28.48
N GLU A 451 -10.13 -24.51 -29.73
CA GLU A 451 -10.08 -25.36 -30.93
C GLU A 451 -8.64 -25.66 -31.41
N TYR A 452 -7.62 -25.34 -30.61
CA TYR A 452 -6.25 -25.70 -30.96
C TYR A 452 -6.06 -27.23 -30.93
N GLU A 453 -5.48 -27.74 -32.00
CA GLU A 453 -5.09 -29.15 -32.16
C GLU A 453 -3.57 -29.26 -32.01
N PRO A 454 -3.05 -29.85 -30.92
CA PRO A 454 -1.61 -29.99 -30.73
C PRO A 454 -1.00 -30.97 -31.74
N PRO A 455 0.22 -30.69 -32.25
CA PRO A 455 0.93 -31.63 -33.11
C PRO A 455 1.35 -32.89 -32.34
N GLU A 456 1.72 -33.94 -33.08
CA GLU A 456 2.26 -35.15 -32.47
C GLU A 456 3.62 -34.86 -31.81
N ILE A 457 3.60 -34.70 -30.49
CA ILE A 457 4.78 -34.52 -29.66
C ILE A 457 4.93 -35.73 -28.75
N GLU A 458 6.06 -36.43 -28.83
CA GLU A 458 6.30 -37.68 -28.11
C GLU A 458 6.38 -37.46 -26.59
N LYS A 459 7.13 -36.44 -26.16
CA LYS A 459 7.37 -36.15 -24.75
C LYS A 459 6.27 -35.29 -24.12
N ASN A 460 5.78 -35.68 -22.95
CA ASN A 460 4.73 -34.94 -22.22
C ASN A 460 5.19 -33.53 -21.85
N GLU A 461 6.47 -33.37 -21.53
CA GLU A 461 7.08 -32.09 -21.13
C GLU A 461 6.95 -31.05 -22.24
N ALA A 462 7.34 -31.44 -23.47
CA ALA A 462 7.26 -30.58 -24.65
C ALA A 462 5.81 -30.39 -25.13
N TRP A 463 4.98 -31.44 -25.02
CA TRP A 463 3.57 -31.37 -25.38
C TRP A 463 2.80 -30.41 -24.48
N LEU A 464 3.10 -30.39 -23.17
CA LEU A 464 2.47 -29.49 -22.23
C LEU A 464 2.80 -28.02 -22.53
N ILE A 465 4.07 -27.72 -22.83
CA ILE A 465 4.51 -26.38 -23.25
C ILE A 465 3.74 -25.94 -24.51
N ASP A 466 3.55 -26.84 -25.47
CA ASP A 466 2.82 -26.57 -26.70
C ASP A 466 1.34 -26.25 -26.44
N ILE A 467 0.62 -27.05 -25.65
CA ILE A 467 -0.80 -26.79 -25.39
C ILE A 467 -1.04 -25.53 -24.56
N TYR A 468 -0.14 -25.17 -23.63
CA TYR A 468 -0.21 -23.87 -22.93
C TYR A 468 -0.11 -22.70 -23.92
N LYS A 469 0.80 -22.80 -24.89
CA LYS A 469 0.99 -21.78 -25.92
C LYS A 469 -0.12 -21.78 -26.96
N GLY A 470 -0.58 -22.95 -27.39
CA GLY A 470 -1.56 -23.14 -28.45
C GLY A 470 -2.97 -22.79 -28.00
N ILE A 471 -3.41 -23.36 -26.87
CA ILE A 471 -4.75 -23.18 -26.29
C ILE A 471 -4.81 -21.89 -25.47
N LEU A 472 -4.00 -21.77 -24.41
CA LEU A 472 -4.12 -20.66 -23.45
C LEU A 472 -3.37 -19.38 -23.86
N LYS A 473 -2.60 -19.43 -24.96
CA LYS A 473 -1.71 -18.33 -25.42
C LYS A 473 -0.67 -17.91 -24.38
N THR A 474 -0.28 -18.84 -23.51
CA THR A 474 0.71 -18.63 -22.44
C THR A 474 2.04 -19.25 -22.82
N ASN A 475 3.12 -18.47 -22.77
CA ASN A 475 4.47 -19.02 -22.92
C ASN A 475 5.02 -19.41 -21.55
N LEU A 476 5.49 -20.65 -21.40
CA LEU A 476 6.14 -21.15 -20.20
C LEU A 476 7.27 -22.14 -20.55
N ASP A 477 8.04 -22.52 -19.54
CA ASP A 477 9.10 -23.54 -19.62
C ASP A 477 8.94 -24.59 -18.51
N GLU A 478 9.84 -25.57 -18.47
CA GLU A 478 9.84 -26.69 -17.51
C GLU A 478 10.01 -26.26 -16.05
N SER A 479 10.46 -25.01 -15.80
CA SER A 479 10.62 -24.48 -14.45
C SER A 479 9.32 -23.92 -13.86
N ASP A 480 8.28 -23.72 -14.67
CA ASP A 480 7.00 -23.15 -14.25
C ASP A 480 6.20 -24.09 -13.33
N ASP A 481 5.54 -23.54 -12.31
CA ASP A 481 4.77 -24.32 -11.34
C ASP A 481 3.56 -25.01 -11.97
N GLY A 482 2.95 -24.39 -12.99
CA GLY A 482 1.86 -24.98 -13.76
C GLY A 482 2.34 -26.17 -14.59
N HIS A 483 3.57 -26.11 -15.12
CA HIS A 483 4.19 -27.24 -15.81
C HIS A 483 4.43 -28.40 -14.85
N LYS A 484 5.10 -28.14 -13.73
CA LYS A 484 5.38 -29.11 -12.68
C LYS A 484 4.11 -29.77 -12.13
N HIS A 485 3.04 -29.00 -11.94
CA HIS A 485 1.76 -29.51 -11.47
C HIS A 485 1.18 -30.58 -12.41
N TRP A 486 1.14 -30.31 -13.71
CA TRP A 486 0.60 -31.26 -14.69
C TRP A 486 1.53 -32.45 -14.95
N MET A 487 2.85 -32.25 -14.87
CA MET A 487 3.79 -33.38 -14.88
C MET A 487 3.53 -34.34 -13.70
N ALA A 488 3.33 -33.80 -12.49
CA ALA A 488 2.93 -34.61 -11.34
C ALA A 488 1.53 -35.25 -11.50
N ALA A 489 0.62 -34.64 -12.26
CA ALA A 489 -0.68 -35.23 -12.58
C ALA A 489 -0.55 -36.41 -13.56
N PHE A 490 0.35 -36.34 -14.55
CA PHE A 490 0.67 -37.47 -15.44
C PHE A 490 1.24 -38.66 -14.65
N GLU A 491 2.13 -38.42 -13.70
CA GLU A 491 2.66 -39.46 -12.80
C GLU A 491 1.55 -40.14 -11.97
N LYS A 492 0.47 -39.41 -11.68
CA LYS A 492 -0.72 -39.92 -10.97
C LYS A 492 -1.78 -40.52 -11.89
N GLY A 493 -1.50 -40.67 -13.18
CA GLY A 493 -2.36 -41.36 -14.14
C GLY A 493 -3.32 -40.45 -14.95
N ALA A 494 -3.12 -39.13 -14.94
CA ALA A 494 -3.87 -38.26 -15.85
C ALA A 494 -3.55 -38.60 -17.32
N THR A 495 -4.56 -38.62 -18.19
CA THR A 495 -4.36 -38.86 -19.64
C THR A 495 -4.27 -37.54 -20.40
N ARG A 496 -3.58 -37.52 -21.55
CA ARG A 496 -3.52 -36.31 -22.41
C ARG A 496 -4.91 -35.79 -22.77
N ASP A 497 -5.87 -36.68 -23.04
CA ASP A 497 -7.27 -36.32 -23.34
C ASP A 497 -7.96 -35.60 -22.18
N SER A 498 -7.70 -36.03 -20.94
CA SER A 498 -8.25 -35.37 -19.75
C SER A 498 -7.64 -33.97 -19.54
N VAL A 499 -6.34 -33.83 -19.79
CA VAL A 499 -5.62 -32.57 -19.66
C VAL A 499 -6.06 -31.59 -20.76
N ILE A 500 -6.09 -32.02 -22.02
CA ILE A 500 -6.51 -31.14 -23.12
C ILE A 500 -7.96 -30.68 -22.95
N SER A 501 -8.86 -31.56 -22.50
CA SER A 501 -10.25 -31.21 -22.22
C SER A 501 -10.37 -30.14 -21.12
N TYR A 502 -9.54 -30.24 -20.07
CA TYR A 502 -9.45 -29.20 -19.04
C TYR A 502 -8.95 -27.86 -19.62
N PHE A 503 -7.91 -27.87 -20.44
CA PHE A 503 -7.38 -26.64 -21.03
C PHE A 503 -8.41 -25.97 -21.97
N ARG A 504 -9.14 -26.77 -22.74
CA ARG A 504 -10.23 -26.28 -23.61
C ARG A 504 -11.38 -25.66 -22.81
N SER A 505 -11.75 -26.27 -21.68
CA SER A 505 -12.80 -25.72 -20.82
C SER A 505 -12.37 -24.41 -20.18
N VAL A 506 -11.12 -24.33 -19.68
CA VAL A 506 -10.52 -23.10 -19.17
C VAL A 506 -10.49 -22.02 -20.25
N ALA A 507 -10.10 -22.35 -21.48
CA ALA A 507 -10.09 -21.40 -22.59
C ALA A 507 -11.46 -20.88 -22.97
N THR A 508 -12.44 -21.77 -23.01
CA THR A 508 -13.83 -21.39 -23.31
C THR A 508 -14.39 -20.50 -22.21
N GLN A 509 -14.13 -20.82 -20.94
CA GLN A 509 -14.57 -20.01 -19.81
C GLN A 509 -13.87 -18.66 -19.77
N GLY A 510 -12.54 -18.62 -19.91
CA GLY A 510 -11.76 -17.39 -19.94
C GLY A 510 -12.19 -16.46 -21.08
N ASN A 511 -12.49 -16.99 -22.26
CA ASN A 511 -13.02 -16.20 -23.37
C ASN A 511 -14.40 -15.62 -23.08
N LYS A 512 -15.30 -16.40 -22.44
CA LYS A 512 -16.62 -15.90 -22.01
C LYS A 512 -16.47 -14.77 -21.00
N GLU A 513 -15.61 -14.93 -20.00
CA GLU A 513 -15.33 -13.89 -19.00
C GLU A 513 -14.75 -12.63 -19.65
N LEU A 514 -13.82 -12.75 -20.59
CA LEU A 514 -13.26 -11.62 -21.35
C LEU A 514 -14.30 -10.90 -22.22
N GLN A 515 -15.24 -11.64 -22.80
CA GLN A 515 -16.35 -11.08 -23.58
C GLN A 515 -17.42 -10.43 -22.69
N SER A 516 -17.52 -10.86 -21.43
CA SER A 516 -18.47 -10.34 -20.43
C SER A 516 -17.90 -9.14 -19.64
N SER A 517 -16.58 -8.97 -19.64
CA SER A 517 -15.82 -7.95 -18.91
C SER A 517 -15.25 -6.84 -19.79
N GLY A 518 -15.70 -6.75 -21.04
CA GLY A 518 -15.43 -5.56 -21.85
C GLY A 518 -16.00 -4.34 -21.14
N ASP A 519 -15.13 -3.54 -20.53
CA ASP A 519 -15.44 -2.25 -19.91
C ASP A 519 -16.08 -1.33 -20.97
N ILE A 520 -17.40 -1.46 -21.15
CA ILE A 520 -18.23 -0.37 -21.59
C ILE A 520 -18.61 0.32 -20.28
N LEU A 521 -18.02 1.49 -20.04
CA LEU A 521 -18.46 2.33 -18.93
C LEU A 521 -19.95 2.56 -19.15
N PHE A 522 -20.78 2.48 -18.10
CA PHE A 522 -22.23 2.68 -18.25
C PHE A 522 -22.53 4.04 -18.91
N GLU A 523 -21.67 5.02 -18.69
CA GLU A 523 -21.63 6.32 -19.34
C GLU A 523 -21.52 6.24 -20.86
N ASP A 524 -20.79 5.27 -21.41
CA ASP A 524 -20.62 5.07 -22.86
C ASP A 524 -21.91 4.54 -23.53
N LEU A 525 -22.84 3.98 -22.75
CA LEU A 525 -24.16 3.59 -23.24
C LEU A 525 -25.12 4.78 -23.37
N LEU A 526 -24.80 5.92 -22.76
CA LEU A 526 -25.65 7.10 -22.70
C LEU A 526 -25.11 8.21 -23.62
N ASP A 527 -26.01 8.93 -24.29
CA ASP A 527 -25.69 10.12 -25.08
C ASP A 527 -26.56 11.32 -24.64
N GLY A 528 -26.32 12.51 -25.19
CA GLY A 528 -27.01 13.73 -24.74
C GLY A 528 -26.54 14.23 -23.35
N LYS A 529 -27.27 15.20 -22.76
CA LYS A 529 -26.93 15.76 -21.44
C LYS A 529 -27.57 14.95 -20.32
N ALA A 530 -26.81 14.73 -19.24
CA ALA A 530 -27.22 14.00 -18.05
C ALA A 530 -28.60 14.39 -17.47
N CYS A 531 -28.95 15.68 -17.54
CA CYS A 531 -30.18 16.22 -16.96
C CYS A 531 -31.42 16.12 -17.88
N ASP A 532 -31.25 15.67 -19.12
CA ASP A 532 -32.31 15.67 -20.14
C ASP A 532 -32.77 14.22 -20.46
N ARG A 533 -32.64 13.28 -19.51
CA ARG A 533 -32.89 11.84 -19.74
C ARG A 533 -33.92 11.24 -18.78
N ALA A 534 -34.78 10.38 -19.31
CA ALA A 534 -35.74 9.59 -18.56
C ALA A 534 -35.49 8.08 -18.79
N LEU A 535 -35.34 7.30 -17.71
CA LEU A 535 -35.17 5.86 -17.79
C LEU A 535 -36.46 5.13 -17.41
N PHE A 536 -36.93 4.27 -18.31
CA PHE A 536 -37.95 3.26 -18.04
C PHE A 536 -37.32 1.87 -18.02
N VAL A 537 -37.70 1.03 -17.05
CA VAL A 537 -37.17 -0.33 -16.91
C VAL A 537 -38.32 -1.31 -16.83
N LEU A 538 -38.27 -2.35 -17.65
CA LEU A 538 -39.23 -3.45 -17.60
C LEU A 538 -38.55 -4.76 -17.95
N GLN A 539 -38.53 -5.68 -16.99
CA GLN A 539 -38.16 -7.06 -17.21
C GLN A 539 -39.45 -7.89 -17.31
N GLY A 540 -39.75 -8.40 -18.50
CA GLY A 540 -41.00 -9.11 -18.75
C GLY A 540 -41.01 -9.84 -20.09
N PRO A 541 -42.07 -10.60 -20.36
CA PRO A 541 -42.33 -11.18 -21.67
C PRO A 541 -42.56 -10.09 -22.74
N GLU A 542 -42.50 -10.49 -24.00
CA GLU A 542 -42.54 -9.58 -25.16
C GLU A 542 -43.79 -8.70 -25.21
N GLU A 543 -44.94 -9.27 -24.82
CA GLU A 543 -46.24 -8.60 -24.78
C GLU A 543 -46.22 -7.40 -23.82
N ASP A 544 -45.52 -7.52 -22.68
CA ASP A 544 -45.42 -6.46 -21.68
C ASP A 544 -44.55 -5.31 -22.20
N ILE A 545 -43.48 -5.60 -22.95
CA ILE A 545 -42.64 -4.59 -23.60
C ILE A 545 -43.44 -3.83 -24.67
N LEU A 546 -44.21 -4.56 -25.47
CA LEU A 546 -45.07 -3.97 -26.49
C LEU A 546 -46.15 -3.07 -25.86
N LEU A 547 -46.81 -3.53 -24.80
CA LEU A 547 -47.81 -2.74 -24.07
C LEU A 547 -47.19 -1.50 -23.43
N ALA A 548 -46.03 -1.63 -22.77
CA ALA A 548 -45.31 -0.50 -22.17
C ALA A 548 -44.93 0.55 -23.21
N SER A 549 -44.59 0.14 -24.43
CA SER A 549 -44.21 1.06 -25.51
C SER A 549 -45.33 2.05 -25.89
N SER A 550 -46.59 1.70 -25.64
CA SER A 550 -47.75 2.57 -25.89
C SER A 550 -47.81 3.81 -24.98
N LEU A 551 -47.15 3.76 -23.82
CA LEU A 551 -47.15 4.83 -22.82
C LEU A 551 -46.30 6.04 -23.22
N PHE A 552 -45.33 5.85 -24.13
CA PHE A 552 -44.30 6.85 -24.37
C PHE A 552 -44.74 8.04 -25.22
N LYS A 553 -45.81 7.90 -26.01
CA LYS A 553 -46.38 9.03 -26.75
C LYS A 553 -46.83 10.14 -25.80
N SER A 554 -47.71 9.81 -24.86
CA SER A 554 -48.23 10.75 -23.86
C SER A 554 -47.11 11.33 -22.99
N PHE A 555 -46.15 10.50 -22.58
CA PHE A 555 -45.00 10.96 -21.79
C PHE A 555 -44.11 11.94 -22.57
N LYS A 556 -43.78 11.65 -23.83
CA LYS A 556 -42.92 12.50 -24.67
C LYS A 556 -43.63 13.80 -25.08
N GLU A 557 -44.95 13.77 -25.29
CA GLU A 557 -45.75 14.98 -25.58
C GLU A 557 -45.80 15.93 -24.38
N SER A 558 -45.87 15.39 -23.16
CA SER A 558 -45.85 16.15 -21.90
C SER A 558 -44.45 16.61 -21.48
N HIS A 559 -43.39 15.90 -21.88
CA HIS A 559 -42.00 16.14 -21.48
C HIS A 559 -41.08 16.15 -22.70
N LYS A 560 -41.27 17.14 -23.59
CA LYS A 560 -40.59 17.22 -24.90
C LYS A 560 -39.07 17.23 -24.82
N ASP A 561 -38.55 17.79 -23.73
CA ASP A 561 -37.12 17.99 -23.50
C ASP A 561 -36.39 16.75 -22.94
N LEU A 562 -37.12 15.66 -22.60
CA LEU A 562 -36.52 14.44 -22.05
C LEU A 562 -36.35 13.35 -23.09
N ASP A 563 -35.14 12.83 -23.23
CA ASP A 563 -34.84 11.65 -24.04
C ASP A 563 -35.19 10.37 -23.28
N ILE A 564 -36.04 9.54 -23.90
CA ILE A 564 -36.56 8.32 -23.29
C ILE A 564 -35.61 7.16 -23.54
N TYR A 565 -35.02 6.65 -22.48
CA TYR A 565 -34.24 5.43 -22.45
C TYR A 565 -35.09 4.29 -21.89
N PHE A 566 -34.99 3.11 -22.50
CA PHE A 566 -35.72 1.93 -22.05
C PHE A 566 -34.80 0.74 -21.80
N GLY A 567 -34.71 0.27 -20.56
CA GLY A 567 -33.95 -0.93 -20.18
C GLY A 567 -34.78 -2.20 -20.27
N CYS A 568 -34.40 -3.12 -21.17
CA CYS A 568 -35.00 -4.45 -21.30
C CYS A 568 -34.03 -5.48 -21.88
N ASP A 569 -34.48 -6.74 -21.96
CA ASP A 569 -33.71 -7.82 -22.58
C ASP A 569 -33.39 -7.47 -24.05
N PRO A 570 -32.10 -7.54 -24.49
CA PRO A 570 -31.68 -7.19 -25.84
C PRO A 570 -32.50 -7.81 -26.98
N LYS A 571 -33.04 -9.02 -26.78
CA LYS A 571 -33.87 -9.68 -27.80
C LYS A 571 -35.14 -8.91 -28.15
N TYR A 572 -35.58 -7.96 -27.32
CA TYR A 572 -36.78 -7.14 -27.53
C TYR A 572 -36.47 -5.71 -27.99
N HIS A 573 -35.21 -5.33 -28.18
CA HIS A 573 -34.82 -3.97 -28.57
C HIS A 573 -35.50 -3.53 -29.87
N TYR A 574 -35.72 -4.46 -30.80
CA TYR A 574 -36.39 -4.20 -32.08
C TYR A 574 -37.81 -3.60 -31.94
N ILE A 575 -38.51 -3.88 -30.84
CA ILE A 575 -39.84 -3.31 -30.55
C ILE A 575 -39.73 -1.81 -30.22
N LEU A 576 -38.68 -1.46 -29.49
CA LEU A 576 -38.44 -0.12 -28.96
C LEU A 576 -37.74 0.78 -29.98
N GLU A 577 -36.82 0.23 -30.76
CA GLU A 577 -36.14 0.95 -31.86
C GLU A 577 -37.12 1.40 -32.95
N ALA A 578 -38.24 0.69 -33.12
CA ALA A 578 -39.31 1.08 -34.04
C ALA A 578 -40.26 2.15 -33.46
N ASN A 579 -40.13 2.51 -32.18
CA ASN A 579 -41.00 3.46 -31.51
C ASN A 579 -40.43 4.89 -31.61
N PRO A 580 -41.13 5.83 -32.27
CA PRO A 580 -40.58 7.17 -32.55
C PRO A 580 -40.41 8.05 -31.30
N TYR A 581 -40.91 7.61 -30.14
CA TYR A 581 -40.81 8.35 -28.88
C TYR A 581 -39.68 7.83 -27.98
N VAL A 582 -39.14 6.64 -28.25
CA VAL A 582 -38.02 6.05 -27.51
C VAL A 582 -36.72 6.48 -28.17
N HIS A 583 -35.84 7.10 -27.39
CA HIS A 583 -34.53 7.56 -27.87
C HIS A 583 -33.55 6.40 -28.02
N LYS A 584 -33.48 5.52 -27.00
CA LYS A 584 -32.53 4.39 -27.01
C LYS A 584 -32.98 3.24 -26.12
N ALA A 585 -32.84 2.02 -26.64
CA ALA A 585 -32.97 0.81 -25.83
C ALA A 585 -31.62 0.48 -25.16
N LEU A 586 -31.66 0.14 -23.87
CA LEU A 586 -30.49 -0.26 -23.09
C LEU A 586 -30.58 -1.77 -22.79
N PRO A 587 -29.45 -2.51 -22.88
CA PRO A 587 -29.41 -3.89 -22.44
C PRO A 587 -29.67 -3.96 -20.95
N PHE A 588 -30.63 -4.79 -20.54
CA PHE A 588 -30.97 -4.93 -19.12
C PHE A 588 -29.80 -5.44 -18.30
N THR A 589 -29.53 -4.76 -17.19
CA THR A 589 -28.67 -5.25 -16.11
C THR A 589 -29.37 -5.05 -14.77
N SER A 590 -29.01 -5.82 -13.75
CA SER A 590 -29.62 -5.72 -12.41
C SER A 590 -29.47 -4.34 -11.77
N GLU A 591 -28.47 -3.57 -12.20
CA GLU A 591 -28.21 -2.21 -11.75
C GLU A 591 -29.28 -1.21 -12.21
N LEU A 592 -29.91 -1.45 -13.37
CA LEU A 592 -30.97 -0.59 -13.89
C LEU A 592 -32.20 -0.57 -12.97
N GLU A 593 -32.42 -1.60 -12.16
CA GLU A 593 -33.55 -1.66 -11.23
C GLU A 593 -33.38 -0.75 -9.99
N ASN A 594 -32.17 -0.23 -9.78
CA ASN A 594 -31.84 0.58 -8.62
C ASN A 594 -32.05 2.08 -8.92
N GLU A 595 -33.21 2.60 -8.55
CA GLU A 595 -33.57 4.01 -8.71
C GLU A 595 -32.48 4.96 -8.21
N PHE A 596 -32.01 4.79 -6.97
CA PHE A 596 -31.02 5.68 -6.36
C PHE A 596 -29.69 5.72 -7.13
N LEU A 597 -29.29 4.60 -7.73
CA LEU A 597 -28.12 4.53 -8.60
C LEU A 597 -28.38 5.25 -9.93
N MET A 598 -29.53 5.04 -10.56
CA MET A 598 -29.89 5.63 -11.86
C MET A 598 -30.13 7.16 -11.77
N ILE A 599 -30.76 7.66 -10.70
CA ILE A 599 -30.97 9.10 -10.51
C ILE A 599 -29.77 9.81 -9.86
N GLY A 600 -28.67 9.08 -9.59
CA GLY A 600 -27.43 9.67 -9.05
C GLY A 600 -27.58 10.25 -7.65
N ALA A 601 -28.14 9.49 -6.70
CA ALA A 601 -28.30 9.94 -5.31
C ALA A 601 -26.96 10.36 -4.68
N GLY A 602 -26.87 11.60 -4.22
CA GLY A 602 -25.64 12.20 -3.67
C GLY A 602 -24.69 12.83 -4.70
N MET A 603 -25.04 12.81 -5.98
CA MET A 603 -24.29 13.51 -7.04
C MET A 603 -24.83 14.94 -7.24
N GLU A 604 -23.96 15.87 -7.65
CA GLU A 604 -24.40 17.17 -8.16
C GLU A 604 -25.33 16.96 -9.37
N GLU A 605 -26.35 17.79 -9.52
CA GLU A 605 -27.43 17.63 -10.52
C GLU A 605 -26.92 17.44 -11.96
N LYS A 606 -25.90 18.19 -12.34
CA LYS A 606 -25.22 18.09 -13.65
C LYS A 606 -24.53 16.74 -13.94
N ASN A 607 -24.35 15.91 -12.91
CA ASN A 607 -23.62 14.63 -12.97
C ASN A 607 -24.54 13.41 -12.77
N ARG A 608 -25.86 13.58 -12.69
CA ARG A 608 -26.82 12.47 -12.55
C ARG A 608 -26.96 11.70 -13.88
N TYR A 609 -27.21 10.40 -13.86
CA TYR A 609 -27.35 9.62 -15.10
C TYR A 609 -28.70 9.87 -15.79
N PHE A 610 -29.78 9.95 -15.00
CA PHE A 610 -31.14 10.25 -15.45
C PHE A 610 -31.83 11.23 -14.50
N SER A 611 -32.70 12.09 -15.04
CA SER A 611 -33.54 13.01 -14.28
C SER A 611 -34.87 12.38 -13.87
N TYR A 612 -35.30 11.35 -14.60
CA TYR A 612 -36.51 10.59 -14.32
C TYR A 612 -36.23 9.09 -14.37
N TYR A 613 -36.85 8.35 -13.46
CA TYR A 613 -36.76 6.90 -13.37
C TYR A 613 -38.14 6.29 -13.13
N CYS A 614 -38.46 5.21 -13.85
CA CYS A 614 -39.67 4.43 -13.63
C CYS A 614 -39.43 2.95 -13.94
N ASN A 615 -39.61 2.08 -12.93
CA ASN A 615 -39.64 0.63 -13.15
C ASN A 615 -41.10 0.17 -13.31
N LEU A 616 -41.45 -0.28 -14.50
CA LEU A 616 -42.80 -0.69 -14.88
C LEU A 616 -43.16 -2.10 -14.36
N GLY A 617 -42.17 -2.90 -13.97
CA GLY A 617 -42.37 -4.27 -13.48
C GLY A 617 -42.73 -4.36 -11.99
N ILE A 618 -42.70 -3.24 -11.25
CA ILE A 618 -42.93 -3.21 -9.80
C ILE A 618 -44.36 -2.73 -9.49
N LEU A 619 -45.25 -3.67 -9.15
CA LEU A 619 -46.56 -3.36 -8.57
C LEU A 619 -46.45 -3.19 -7.05
N THR A 620 -46.91 -2.04 -6.53
CA THR A 620 -46.59 -1.54 -5.19
C THR A 620 -47.39 -2.19 -4.05
N GLN A 621 -46.66 -2.74 -3.07
CA GLN A 621 -46.92 -2.58 -1.62
C GLN A 621 -45.66 -2.80 -0.73
N LYS A 622 -44.52 -3.26 -1.28
CA LYS A 622 -43.27 -3.51 -0.52
C LYS A 622 -42.07 -2.62 -0.88
N HIS A 623 -42.09 -1.94 -2.03
CA HIS A 623 -41.02 -1.04 -2.45
C HIS A 623 -41.62 0.31 -2.87
N ILE A 624 -40.97 1.39 -2.43
CA ILE A 624 -41.37 2.77 -2.66
C ILE A 624 -41.18 3.08 -4.15
N ASN A 625 -42.27 3.42 -4.85
CA ASN A 625 -42.26 3.97 -6.21
C ASN A 625 -42.77 5.41 -6.10
N TYR A 626 -41.95 6.33 -5.59
CA TYR A 626 -42.25 7.75 -5.73
C TYR A 626 -41.76 8.17 -7.11
N ARG A 627 -42.70 8.67 -7.90
CA ARG A 627 -42.47 9.49 -9.09
C ARG A 627 -41.22 10.34 -8.84
N GLY A 628 -40.26 10.31 -9.76
CA GLY A 628 -38.98 11.01 -9.66
C GLY A 628 -39.10 12.49 -9.28
N ILE A 629 -37.96 13.17 -9.18
CA ILE A 629 -37.76 14.46 -8.48
C ILE A 629 -38.80 15.56 -8.80
N ASP A 630 -39.48 15.49 -9.94
CA ASP A 630 -40.48 16.49 -10.40
C ASP A 630 -41.93 15.99 -10.56
N ASN A 631 -42.34 14.84 -10.02
CA ASN A 631 -43.75 14.39 -10.05
C ASN A 631 -44.37 14.31 -11.47
N LEU A 632 -43.60 13.91 -12.47
CA LEU A 632 -44.08 13.77 -13.86
C LEU A 632 -45.13 12.64 -13.96
N VAL A 633 -46.28 12.93 -14.56
CA VAL A 633 -47.45 12.02 -14.63
C VAL A 633 -47.76 11.68 -16.09
N PHE A 634 -48.20 10.44 -16.34
CA PHE A 634 -48.80 10.05 -17.62
C PHE A 634 -50.21 10.65 -17.73
N ASP A 635 -50.52 11.33 -18.83
CA ASP A 635 -51.91 11.61 -19.16
C ASP A 635 -52.51 10.36 -19.84
N LEU A 636 -53.43 9.69 -19.14
CA LEU A 636 -54.09 8.48 -19.60
C LEU A 636 -55.36 8.77 -20.43
N ASN A 637 -55.72 10.05 -20.64
CA ASN A 637 -56.91 10.47 -21.38
C ASN A 637 -56.60 10.88 -22.83
N HIS A 638 -55.67 10.21 -23.49
CA HIS A 638 -55.44 10.42 -24.91
C HIS A 638 -56.34 9.48 -25.74
N GLU A 639 -57.39 10.05 -26.36
CA GLU A 639 -58.04 9.48 -27.55
C GLU A 639 -57.17 9.62 -28.80
#